data_AF-A0AAV6QIZ0-F1
#
_entry.id   AF-A0AAV6QIZ0-F1
#
_cell.length_a   1.000
_cell.length_b   1.000
_cell.length_c   1.000
_cell.angle_alpha   90.00
_cell.angle_beta   90.00
_cell.angle_gamma   90.00
#
_symmetry.space_group_name_H-M   'P 1'
#
loop_
_entity.id
_entity.type
_entity.pdbx_description
1 polymer ?
#
loop_
_entity_poly.entity_id
_entity_poly.type
_entity_poly.pdbx_seq_one_letter_code
_entity_poly.pdbx_strand_id
1 'polypeptide(L)'
;MDKTEEELEHISSWLTEQGFAPDSSQEAQLCFVWRVLQRTRSRLSIVTRDQDMQRSQHLAEMTEVHKSLEQIRIFTGHKDVLAQEIQEENDRLKDQLQQLISLQDAQISEVAKMLYQQGLTELIHSSPSEQVAYLLVERASILETSGGPINNNNDNSGKGNSAGAGNTGGRRGSEIQAHGNARQGALPHHGHSSWRRLLGLHKASHRKHGLTPAEARHSTEQSNSMDRKCSRLERDLEEGSRRLAMAHTEIRRLTDELESAHLTQRAYESELQAAQQEVEKLEKCEMVEVRKEKELNDRLDLEIRALRVRVRALDAEKSCLQQKVLTLQKEVVRLETELQEQQQQQSERQLHAVQVQLDQTNELAESRETELNQSYRVRRDLQNKLSTQETCLLDKDTEICYLKQHLDNYLHNVRQLEKKETTLILDDSEQQTQLNEESEPHQSTREECETLKAEICETLKCLDKERSKYHAMKEKHKARMCCAKQKLDDETTWRDERIKGLERELSLCSHSLTKVKELVASVTVENEKLLSERTGLLRELNEKDGDLTAASSKRRVDFLEVENKKLGNQIIHLCSQLAVLERSRQNMQPQHAAEERKKKYNPDIATPLSVQTSSVTTPTPSKFQILLDHTDVTSSSPRPSMPSTEMGYLYLTSAQRCTHQSAPPPPALST
;
A
#
# COMPACT_ATOMS: atom_id res chain seq x y z
N MET A 1 48.36 -54.52 -40.30
CA MET A 1 48.90 -53.29 -40.91
C MET A 1 47.77 -52.40 -41.45
N ASP A 2 46.57 -52.95 -41.60
CA ASP A 2 45.40 -52.29 -42.19
C ASP A 2 44.94 -51.00 -41.48
N LYS A 3 45.00 -50.94 -40.14
CA LYS A 3 44.54 -49.76 -39.37
C LYS A 3 45.30 -48.47 -39.68
N THR A 4 46.60 -48.56 -39.91
CA THR A 4 47.43 -47.38 -40.23
C THR A 4 47.21 -46.90 -41.66
N GLU A 5 46.86 -47.82 -42.56
CA GLU A 5 46.56 -47.54 -43.95
C GLU A 5 45.18 -46.86 -44.08
N GLU A 6 44.17 -47.37 -43.34
CA GLU A 6 42.85 -46.74 -43.20
C GLU A 6 42.93 -45.32 -42.60
N GLU A 7 43.75 -45.10 -41.56
CA GLU A 7 43.97 -43.78 -40.97
C GLU A 7 44.64 -42.80 -41.95
N LEU A 8 45.61 -43.27 -42.74
CA LEU A 8 46.30 -42.49 -43.77
C LEU A 8 45.36 -42.13 -44.93
N GLU A 9 44.50 -43.04 -45.37
CA GLU A 9 43.47 -42.77 -46.37
C GLU A 9 42.46 -41.73 -45.86
N HIS A 10 42.04 -41.84 -44.60
CA HIS A 10 41.14 -40.86 -43.98
C HIS A 10 41.76 -39.46 -43.89
N ILE A 11 43.05 -39.37 -43.51
CA ILE A 11 43.78 -38.10 -43.47
C ILE A 11 43.93 -37.52 -44.88
N SER A 12 44.22 -38.36 -45.88
CA SER A 12 44.37 -37.94 -47.28
C SER A 12 43.05 -37.45 -47.88
N SER A 13 41.95 -38.14 -47.59
CA SER A 13 40.60 -37.74 -47.96
C SER A 13 40.24 -36.38 -47.32
N TRP A 14 40.48 -36.23 -46.02
CA TRP A 14 40.21 -34.97 -45.31
C TRP A 14 41.08 -33.80 -45.80
N LEU A 15 42.35 -34.03 -46.14
CA LEU A 15 43.23 -33.02 -46.73
C LEU A 15 42.71 -32.56 -48.11
N THR A 16 42.20 -33.51 -48.90
CA THR A 16 41.61 -33.23 -50.21
C THR A 16 40.31 -32.42 -50.06
N GLU A 17 39.46 -32.75 -49.08
CA GLU A 17 38.25 -31.99 -48.73
C GLU A 17 38.55 -30.56 -48.26
N GLN A 18 39.69 -30.34 -47.61
CA GLN A 18 40.15 -29.00 -47.20
C GLN A 18 40.86 -28.24 -48.34
N GLY A 19 40.90 -28.81 -49.56
CA GLY A 19 41.44 -28.17 -50.76
C GLY A 19 42.97 -28.25 -50.89
N PHE A 20 43.63 -29.17 -50.20
CA PHE A 20 45.08 -29.39 -50.32
C PHE A 20 45.38 -30.42 -51.42
N ALA A 21 46.34 -30.12 -52.32
CA ALA A 21 46.66 -30.98 -53.45
C ALA A 21 47.36 -32.29 -53.00
N PRO A 22 46.98 -33.46 -53.56
CA PRO A 22 47.53 -34.77 -53.18
C PRO A 22 49.03 -34.92 -53.51
N ASP A 23 49.55 -34.16 -54.47
CA ASP A 23 50.96 -34.19 -54.90
C ASP A 23 51.89 -33.30 -54.05
N SER A 24 51.39 -32.74 -52.94
CA SER A 24 52.15 -31.85 -52.06
C SER A 24 53.18 -32.61 -51.21
N SER A 25 54.32 -31.96 -50.90
CA SER A 25 55.36 -32.52 -50.02
C SER A 25 54.77 -32.93 -48.67
N GLN A 26 55.18 -34.10 -48.15
CA GLN A 26 54.80 -34.60 -46.82
C GLN A 26 55.04 -33.57 -45.71
N GLU A 27 56.07 -32.74 -45.85
CA GLU A 27 56.43 -31.70 -44.89
C GLU A 27 55.42 -30.54 -44.91
N ALA A 28 54.88 -30.21 -46.08
CA ALA A 28 53.82 -29.21 -46.24
C ALA A 28 52.47 -29.73 -45.69
N GLN A 29 52.16 -31.01 -45.92
CA GLN A 29 50.98 -31.68 -45.37
C GLN A 29 51.02 -31.72 -43.84
N LEU A 30 52.15 -32.13 -43.24
CA LEU A 30 52.35 -32.13 -41.79
C LEU A 30 52.23 -30.73 -41.18
N CYS A 31 52.84 -29.72 -41.82
CA CYS A 31 52.73 -28.32 -41.38
C CYS A 31 51.30 -27.79 -41.44
N PHE A 32 50.50 -28.22 -42.41
CA PHE A 32 49.09 -27.86 -42.52
C PHE A 32 48.25 -28.53 -41.43
N VAL A 33 48.38 -29.85 -41.26
CA VAL A 33 47.67 -30.62 -40.22
C VAL A 33 47.99 -30.08 -38.84
N TRP A 34 49.26 -29.79 -38.55
CA TRP A 34 49.67 -29.19 -37.28
C TRP A 34 49.01 -27.82 -37.02
N ARG A 35 48.98 -26.95 -38.04
CA ARG A 35 48.30 -25.64 -37.95
C ARG A 35 46.81 -25.79 -37.71
N VAL A 36 46.15 -26.74 -38.38
CA VAL A 36 44.72 -26.99 -38.16
C VAL A 36 44.47 -27.55 -36.77
N LEU A 37 45.26 -28.52 -36.31
CA LEU A 37 45.16 -29.09 -34.97
C LEU A 37 45.37 -28.04 -33.88
N GLN A 38 46.32 -27.11 -34.07
CA GLN A 38 46.55 -26.02 -33.13
C GLN A 38 45.38 -25.03 -33.10
N ARG A 39 44.79 -24.73 -34.27
CA ARG A 39 43.58 -23.88 -34.38
C ARG A 39 42.37 -24.55 -33.74
N THR A 40 42.12 -25.83 -34.02
CA THR A 40 40.98 -26.57 -33.44
C THR A 40 41.14 -26.72 -31.94
N ARG A 41 42.34 -27.02 -31.44
CA ARG A 41 42.63 -27.05 -30.00
C ARG A 41 42.41 -25.69 -29.32
N SER A 42 42.84 -24.61 -29.96
CA SER A 42 42.61 -23.24 -29.46
C SER A 42 41.12 -22.90 -29.44
N ARG A 43 40.38 -23.21 -30.51
CA ARG A 43 38.93 -23.03 -30.58
C ARG A 43 38.19 -23.87 -29.54
N LEU A 44 38.58 -25.13 -29.37
CA LEU A 44 38.00 -26.01 -28.37
C LEU A 44 38.24 -25.45 -26.96
N SER A 45 39.46 -24.98 -26.65
CA SER A 45 39.76 -24.35 -25.37
C SER A 45 38.91 -23.10 -25.10
N ILE A 46 38.63 -22.29 -26.12
CA ILE A 46 37.76 -21.13 -25.99
C ILE A 46 36.33 -21.58 -25.72
N VAL A 47 35.79 -22.50 -26.52
CA VAL A 47 34.42 -23.03 -26.34
C VAL A 47 34.24 -23.70 -24.99
N THR A 48 35.22 -24.46 -24.50
CA THR A 48 35.18 -25.08 -23.16
C THR A 48 35.16 -24.01 -22.06
N ARG A 49 35.99 -22.96 -22.17
CA ARG A 49 35.98 -21.84 -21.23
C ARG A 49 34.66 -21.08 -21.25
N ASP A 50 34.11 -20.82 -22.42
CA ASP A 50 32.81 -20.17 -22.57
C ASP A 50 31.71 -21.02 -21.93
N GLN A 51 31.73 -22.34 -22.18
CA GLN A 51 30.77 -23.27 -21.57
C GLN A 51 30.88 -23.29 -20.04
N ASP A 52 32.09 -23.31 -19.48
CA ASP A 52 32.31 -23.30 -18.03
C ASP A 52 31.91 -21.95 -17.42
N MET A 53 32.09 -20.84 -18.14
CA MET A 53 31.61 -19.53 -17.73
C MET A 53 30.08 -19.47 -17.72
N GLN A 54 29.42 -20.01 -18.75
CA GLN A 54 27.95 -20.12 -18.79
C GLN A 54 27.41 -21.00 -17.64
N ARG A 55 28.07 -22.14 -17.36
CA ARG A 55 27.71 -22.99 -16.21
C ARG A 55 27.86 -22.27 -14.88
N SER A 56 28.92 -21.47 -14.73
CA SER A 56 29.17 -20.68 -13.51
C SER A 56 28.14 -19.57 -13.35
N GLN A 57 27.78 -18.90 -14.44
CA GLN A 57 26.72 -17.88 -14.47
C GLN A 57 25.36 -18.49 -14.09
N HIS A 58 24.98 -19.59 -14.73
CA HIS A 58 23.73 -20.30 -14.41
C HIS A 58 23.69 -20.75 -12.95
N LEU A 59 24.81 -21.26 -12.39
CA LEU A 59 24.87 -21.62 -10.97
C LEU A 59 24.67 -20.39 -10.07
N ALA A 60 25.31 -19.26 -10.39
CA ALA A 60 25.14 -18.02 -9.63
C ALA A 60 23.68 -17.52 -9.68
N GLU A 61 23.07 -17.51 -10.86
CA GLU A 61 21.65 -17.17 -11.05
C GLU A 61 20.74 -18.11 -10.24
N MET A 62 20.97 -19.42 -10.26
CA MET A 62 20.23 -20.38 -9.45
C MET A 62 20.36 -20.10 -7.95
N THR A 63 21.55 -19.69 -7.47
CA THR A 63 21.70 -19.29 -6.06
C THR A 63 20.94 -18.01 -5.72
N GLU A 64 20.85 -17.05 -6.65
CA GLU A 64 20.09 -15.81 -6.46
C GLU A 64 18.59 -16.07 -6.47
N VAL A 65 18.10 -16.92 -7.38
CA VAL A 65 16.71 -17.40 -7.39
C VAL A 65 16.38 -18.12 -6.09
N HIS A 66 17.26 -18.98 -5.57
CA HIS A 66 17.04 -19.62 -4.27
C HIS A 66 16.95 -18.60 -3.12
N LYS A 67 17.79 -17.56 -3.13
CA LYS A 67 17.72 -16.48 -2.13
C LYS A 67 16.41 -15.69 -2.22
N SER A 68 15.94 -15.39 -3.43
CA SER A 68 14.67 -14.66 -3.61
C SER A 68 13.46 -15.50 -3.21
N LEU A 69 13.46 -16.80 -3.54
CA LEU A 69 12.44 -17.75 -3.08
C LEU A 69 12.40 -17.86 -1.55
N GLU A 70 13.56 -17.88 -0.91
CA GLU A 70 13.66 -17.88 0.55
C GLU A 70 13.07 -16.60 1.17
N GLN A 71 13.36 -15.44 0.59
CA GLN A 71 12.76 -14.17 1.02
C GLN A 71 11.23 -14.19 0.85
N ILE A 72 10.73 -14.66 -0.29
CA ILE A 72 9.28 -14.80 -0.54
C ILE A 72 8.65 -15.71 0.51
N ARG A 73 9.30 -16.83 0.87
CA ARG A 73 8.83 -17.75 1.90
C ARG A 73 8.71 -17.06 3.26
N ILE A 74 9.73 -16.30 3.67
CA ILE A 74 9.72 -15.55 4.94
C ILE A 74 8.59 -14.51 4.95
N PHE A 75 8.46 -13.71 3.88
CA PHE A 75 7.39 -12.71 3.78
C PHE A 75 6.00 -13.35 3.76
N THR A 76 5.84 -14.50 3.11
CA THR A 76 4.58 -15.24 3.12
C THR A 76 4.24 -15.70 4.53
N GLY A 77 5.21 -16.25 5.28
CA GLY A 77 5.02 -16.62 6.68
C GLY A 77 4.61 -15.43 7.57
N HIS A 78 5.27 -14.28 7.43
CA HIS A 78 4.88 -13.07 8.17
C HIS A 78 3.46 -12.60 7.82
N LYS A 79 3.08 -12.66 6.54
CA LYS A 79 1.73 -12.30 6.08
C LYS A 79 0.68 -13.23 6.70
N ASP A 80 0.98 -14.52 6.81
CA ASP A 80 0.05 -15.51 7.39
C ASP A 80 -0.11 -15.31 8.91
N VAL A 81 0.98 -15.00 9.64
CA VAL A 81 0.92 -14.63 11.06
C VAL A 81 0.07 -13.37 11.27
N LEU A 82 0.30 -12.31 10.48
CA LEU A 82 -0.49 -11.09 10.57
C LEU A 82 -1.98 -11.34 10.26
N ALA A 83 -2.27 -12.16 9.26
CA ALA A 83 -3.64 -12.53 8.94
C ALA A 83 -4.31 -13.29 10.10
N GLN A 84 -3.55 -14.15 10.79
CA GLN A 84 -4.03 -14.84 11.98
C GLN A 84 -4.29 -13.87 13.14
N GLU A 85 -3.39 -12.92 13.41
CA GLU A 85 -3.58 -11.90 14.46
C GLU A 85 -4.84 -11.05 14.21
N ILE A 86 -5.06 -10.62 12.96
CA ILE A 86 -6.28 -9.89 12.56
C ILE A 86 -7.53 -10.75 12.77
N GLN A 87 -7.46 -12.05 12.48
CA GLN A 87 -8.58 -12.96 12.68
C GLN A 87 -8.90 -13.14 14.17
N GLU A 88 -7.87 -13.33 15.00
CA GLU A 88 -8.00 -13.46 16.46
C GLU A 88 -8.57 -12.18 17.08
N GLU A 89 -8.13 -11.00 16.65
CA GLU A 89 -8.69 -9.72 17.09
C GLU A 89 -10.16 -9.57 16.68
N ASN A 90 -10.51 -9.90 15.44
CA ASN A 90 -11.89 -9.88 14.98
C ASN A 90 -12.79 -10.80 15.80
N ASP A 91 -12.31 -12.01 16.13
CA ASP A 91 -13.08 -12.96 16.92
C ASP A 91 -13.23 -12.47 18.37
N ARG A 92 -12.19 -11.87 18.95
CA ARG A 92 -12.28 -11.19 20.26
C ARG A 92 -13.30 -10.04 20.25
N LEU A 93 -13.31 -9.22 19.20
CA LEU A 93 -14.27 -8.11 19.07
C LEU A 93 -15.70 -8.62 18.92
N LYS A 94 -15.92 -9.72 18.18
CA LYS A 94 -17.24 -10.38 18.10
C LYS A 94 -17.69 -10.89 19.47
N ASP A 95 -16.80 -11.52 20.23
CA ASP A 95 -17.12 -11.98 21.57
C ASP A 95 -17.49 -10.82 22.51
N GLN A 96 -16.76 -9.70 22.44
CA GLN A 96 -17.08 -8.49 23.19
C GLN A 96 -18.44 -7.90 22.79
N LEU A 97 -18.74 -7.84 21.49
CA LEU A 97 -20.05 -7.38 21.00
C LEU A 97 -21.17 -8.30 21.49
N GLN A 98 -20.97 -9.62 21.43
CA GLN A 98 -21.94 -10.59 21.91
C GLN A 98 -22.19 -10.47 23.42
N GLN A 99 -21.13 -10.20 24.20
CA GLN A 99 -21.26 -9.91 25.64
C GLN A 99 -22.10 -8.65 25.88
N LEU A 100 -21.84 -7.56 25.15
CA LEU A 100 -22.62 -6.32 25.26
C LEU A 100 -24.10 -6.54 24.91
N ILE A 101 -24.38 -7.29 23.84
CA ILE A 101 -25.75 -7.64 23.46
C ILE A 101 -26.43 -8.45 24.58
N SER A 102 -25.76 -9.47 25.12
CA SER A 102 -26.32 -10.27 26.21
C SER A 102 -26.60 -9.45 27.48
N LEU A 103 -25.75 -8.47 27.78
CA LEU A 103 -25.94 -7.57 28.91
C LEU A 103 -27.09 -6.60 28.67
N GLN A 104 -27.22 -6.09 27.45
CA GLN A 104 -28.34 -5.26 27.03
C GLN A 104 -29.66 -6.04 27.09
N ASP A 105 -29.70 -7.28 26.60
CA ASP A 105 -30.90 -8.14 26.65
C ASP A 105 -31.31 -8.48 28.08
N ALA A 106 -30.34 -8.71 28.97
CA ALA A 106 -30.59 -8.92 30.39
C ALA A 106 -31.21 -7.66 31.04
N GLN A 107 -30.66 -6.48 30.75
CA GLN A 107 -31.21 -5.21 31.22
C GLN A 107 -32.62 -4.94 30.68
N ILE A 108 -32.84 -5.16 29.38
CA ILE A 108 -34.16 -5.02 28.76
C ILE A 108 -35.17 -5.98 29.40
N SER A 109 -34.75 -7.23 29.65
CA SER A 109 -35.59 -8.23 30.30
C SER A 109 -35.94 -7.85 31.75
N GLU A 110 -35.02 -7.22 32.47
CA GLU A 110 -35.27 -6.71 33.83
C GLU A 110 -36.25 -5.53 33.81
N VAL A 111 -36.04 -4.54 32.93
CA VAL A 111 -36.96 -3.41 32.75
C VAL A 111 -38.35 -3.90 32.34
N ALA A 112 -38.44 -4.87 31.42
CA ALA A 112 -39.70 -5.47 31.01
C ALA A 112 -40.42 -6.14 32.18
N LYS A 113 -39.69 -6.87 33.05
CA LYS A 113 -40.26 -7.43 34.29
C LYS A 113 -40.78 -6.34 35.23
N MET A 114 -40.04 -5.24 35.39
CA MET A 114 -40.46 -4.12 36.23
C MET A 114 -41.74 -3.46 35.68
N LEU A 115 -41.80 -3.18 34.38
CA LEU A 115 -42.99 -2.62 33.74
C LEU A 115 -44.19 -3.56 33.85
N TYR A 116 -43.98 -4.87 33.67
CA TYR A 116 -45.02 -5.88 33.87
C TYR A 116 -45.56 -5.88 35.30
N GLN A 117 -44.69 -5.83 36.32
CA GLN A 117 -45.09 -5.79 37.73
C GLN A 117 -45.88 -4.54 38.10
N GLN A 118 -45.62 -3.41 37.42
CA GLN A 118 -46.35 -2.15 37.62
C GLN A 118 -47.62 -2.04 36.77
N GLY A 119 -47.98 -3.08 35.98
CA GLY A 119 -49.16 -3.07 35.12
C GLY A 119 -48.99 -2.24 33.83
N LEU A 120 -47.78 -1.80 33.50
CA LEU A 120 -47.46 -1.01 32.30
C LEU A 120 -47.07 -1.92 31.12
N THR A 121 -47.89 -2.94 30.83
CA THR A 121 -47.56 -3.98 29.84
C THR A 121 -47.47 -3.47 28.41
N GLU A 122 -48.23 -2.41 28.08
CA GLU A 122 -48.23 -1.81 26.73
C GLU A 122 -46.89 -1.14 26.39
N LEU A 123 -46.12 -0.74 27.40
CA LEU A 123 -44.85 -0.03 27.25
C LEU A 123 -43.64 -0.98 27.07
N ILE A 124 -43.81 -2.28 27.31
CA ILE A 124 -42.72 -3.29 27.23
C ILE A 124 -42.18 -3.41 25.80
N HIS A 125 -43.02 -3.23 24.79
CA HIS A 125 -42.66 -3.32 23.37
C HIS A 125 -42.18 -1.98 22.78
N SER A 126 -42.26 -0.90 23.55
CA SER A 126 -41.81 0.44 23.15
C SER A 126 -40.29 0.56 23.25
N SER A 127 -39.71 1.48 22.47
CA SER A 127 -38.27 1.75 22.55
C SER A 127 -37.87 2.28 23.94
N PRO A 128 -36.63 2.06 24.43
CA PRO A 128 -36.21 2.59 25.74
C PRO A 128 -36.41 4.10 25.89
N SER A 129 -36.22 4.87 24.81
CA SER A 129 -36.50 6.31 24.78
C SER A 129 -37.98 6.64 24.96
N GLU A 130 -38.86 5.84 24.36
CA GLU A 130 -40.31 6.01 24.46
C GLU A 130 -40.82 5.57 25.85
N GLN A 131 -40.25 4.50 26.40
CA GLN A 131 -40.49 4.08 27.79
C GLN A 131 -40.16 5.22 28.76
N VAL A 132 -38.99 5.83 28.61
CA VAL A 132 -38.55 6.97 29.45
C VAL A 132 -39.47 8.19 29.24
N ALA A 133 -39.83 8.52 28.00
CA ALA A 133 -40.70 9.65 27.71
C ALA A 133 -42.08 9.49 28.36
N TYR A 134 -42.68 8.30 28.26
CA TYR A 134 -43.96 8.00 28.89
C TYR A 134 -43.88 8.12 30.42
N LEU A 135 -42.86 7.54 31.06
CA LEU A 135 -42.66 7.63 32.51
C LEU A 135 -42.43 9.07 33.00
N LEU A 136 -41.74 9.90 32.20
CA LEU A 136 -41.53 11.32 32.52
C LEU A 136 -42.84 12.13 32.43
N VAL A 137 -43.68 11.87 31.43
CA VAL A 137 -44.99 12.51 31.28
C VAL A 137 -45.91 12.09 32.43
N GLU A 138 -45.98 10.80 32.75
CA GLU A 138 -46.78 10.28 33.86
C GLU A 138 -46.35 10.89 35.20
N ARG A 139 -45.04 10.98 35.44
CA ARG A 139 -44.48 11.65 36.62
C ARG A 139 -44.89 13.13 36.70
N ALA A 140 -44.88 13.85 35.58
CA ALA A 140 -45.31 15.25 35.54
C ALA A 140 -46.82 15.39 35.85
N SER A 141 -47.66 14.52 35.29
CA SER A 141 -49.10 14.52 35.58
C SER A 141 -49.42 14.18 37.04
N ILE A 142 -48.66 13.27 37.67
CA ILE A 142 -48.80 12.98 39.11
C ILE A 142 -48.37 14.18 39.96
N LEU A 143 -47.29 14.87 39.59
CA LEU A 143 -46.84 16.08 40.29
C LEU A 143 -47.85 17.22 40.16
N GLU A 144 -48.46 17.41 38.99
CA GLU A 144 -49.51 18.42 38.76
C GLU A 144 -50.81 18.11 39.53
N THR A 145 -51.18 16.83 39.67
CA THR A 145 -52.38 16.42 40.43
C THR A 145 -52.17 16.40 41.94
N SER A 146 -50.93 16.27 42.41
CA SER A 146 -50.59 16.38 43.84
C SER A 146 -50.56 17.82 44.37
N GLY A 147 -50.70 18.83 43.49
CA GLY A 147 -50.72 20.25 43.83
C GLY A 147 -52.12 20.82 44.05
N GLY A 148 -52.72 20.58 45.24
CA GLY A 148 -53.91 21.29 45.76
C GLY A 148 -53.69 21.75 47.22
N PRO A 149 -54.34 22.83 47.71
CA PRO A 149 -53.66 23.92 48.40
C PRO A 149 -53.64 23.79 49.93
N ILE A 150 -52.46 23.92 50.56
CA ILE A 150 -52.32 24.33 51.95
C ILE A 150 -51.21 25.39 52.07
N ASN A 151 -51.60 26.49 52.68
CA ASN A 151 -50.84 27.71 52.95
C ASN A 151 -49.55 27.49 53.75
N ASN A 152 -48.59 28.36 53.43
CA ASN A 152 -47.59 28.98 54.31
C ASN A 152 -46.45 28.10 54.86
N ASN A 153 -45.29 28.14 54.19
CA ASN A 153 -44.15 28.99 54.59
C ASN A 153 -42.85 28.47 53.97
N ASN A 154 -41.93 29.42 53.76
CA ASN A 154 -40.51 29.27 53.46
C ASN A 154 -40.12 29.03 52.00
N ASP A 155 -39.93 30.15 51.33
CA ASP A 155 -38.62 30.59 50.83
C ASP A 155 -37.47 29.57 50.84
N ASN A 156 -36.99 29.35 49.61
CA ASN A 156 -35.59 29.46 49.19
C ASN A 156 -34.69 28.22 49.30
N SER A 157 -34.67 27.45 48.21
CA SER A 157 -33.49 26.78 47.63
C SER A 157 -33.95 26.27 46.26
N GLY A 158 -33.26 26.40 45.14
CA GLY A 158 -31.84 26.34 44.87
C GLY A 158 -31.79 25.98 43.39
N LYS A 159 -31.06 26.78 42.62
CA LYS A 159 -30.84 26.60 41.18
C LYS A 159 -30.20 25.22 40.94
N GLY A 160 -30.74 24.45 40.01
CA GLY A 160 -30.15 23.21 39.51
C GLY A 160 -30.42 23.07 38.01
N ASN A 161 -29.35 23.23 37.23
CA ASN A 161 -29.31 23.08 35.78
C ASN A 161 -29.76 21.70 35.30
N SER A 162 -30.38 21.63 34.12
CA SER A 162 -29.90 20.80 33.00
C SER A 162 -30.62 21.22 31.72
N ALA A 163 -29.88 21.58 30.67
CA ALA A 163 -29.75 20.81 29.42
C ALA A 163 -31.05 20.80 28.59
N GLY A 164 -31.07 21.14 27.30
CA GLY A 164 -30.08 20.97 26.26
C GLY A 164 -30.85 20.63 24.97
N ALA A 165 -30.20 20.84 23.82
CA ALA A 165 -30.67 20.49 22.47
C ALA A 165 -31.94 21.24 22.00
N GLY A 166 -32.10 21.63 20.74
CA GLY A 166 -31.40 21.27 19.53
C GLY A 166 -32.43 21.38 18.39
N ASN A 167 -32.00 21.93 17.27
CA ASN A 167 -32.65 21.92 15.96
C ASN A 167 -33.99 22.65 15.76
N THR A 168 -33.97 23.61 14.83
CA THR A 168 -34.49 23.35 13.47
C THR A 168 -34.04 24.46 12.52
N GLY A 169 -33.51 24.04 11.37
CA GLY A 169 -33.17 24.92 10.26
C GLY A 169 -34.43 25.48 9.60
N GLY A 170 -34.27 26.57 8.84
CA GLY A 170 -35.38 27.12 8.07
C GLY A 170 -35.20 28.58 7.72
N ARG A 171 -34.28 28.85 6.81
CA ARG A 171 -34.10 30.16 6.19
C ARG A 171 -35.29 30.45 5.26
N ARG A 172 -35.75 31.71 5.29
CA ARG A 172 -36.10 32.60 4.12
C ARG A 172 -37.58 33.01 3.95
N GLY A 173 -37.75 34.32 3.76
CA GLY A 173 -38.92 35.03 3.19
C GLY A 173 -39.33 36.22 4.06
N SER A 174 -38.73 37.40 3.92
CA SER A 174 -39.23 38.58 3.14
C SER A 174 -40.69 38.93 3.47
N GLU A 175 -41.12 40.14 3.78
CA GLU A 175 -40.63 41.52 3.69
C GLU A 175 -41.57 42.35 4.60
N ILE A 176 -41.13 43.45 5.19
CA ILE A 176 -41.55 44.84 4.88
C ILE A 176 -40.61 45.71 5.74
N GLN A 177 -39.71 46.48 5.11
CA GLN A 177 -39.78 47.95 4.96
C GLN A 177 -39.85 48.67 6.33
N ALA A 178 -39.07 49.70 6.66
CA ALA A 178 -38.03 50.45 5.99
C ALA A 178 -37.49 51.47 7.02
N HIS A 179 -36.20 51.79 6.92
CA HIS A 179 -35.60 53.10 7.19
C HIS A 179 -35.70 53.72 8.60
N GLY A 180 -34.52 54.05 9.14
CA GLY A 180 -34.27 55.43 9.53
C GLY A 180 -33.88 55.68 10.98
N ASN A 181 -32.56 55.86 11.15
CA ASN A 181 -31.92 56.84 12.02
C ASN A 181 -31.88 56.61 13.54
N ALA A 182 -30.63 56.39 13.99
CA ALA A 182 -30.15 56.83 15.28
C ALA A 182 -30.11 58.38 15.36
N ARG A 183 -30.66 58.95 16.45
CA ARG A 183 -29.94 59.89 17.34
C ARG A 183 -30.83 60.41 18.48
N GLN A 184 -30.29 60.28 19.69
CA GLN A 184 -30.32 61.21 20.83
C GLN A 184 -31.67 61.78 21.31
N GLY A 185 -32.00 61.47 22.57
CA GLY A 185 -32.98 62.23 23.34
C GLY A 185 -33.37 61.63 24.69
N ALA A 186 -32.81 62.20 25.76
CA ALA A 186 -33.42 62.46 27.07
C ALA A 186 -34.14 61.34 27.87
N LEU A 187 -33.46 60.99 28.98
CA LEU A 187 -33.91 60.85 30.38
C LEU A 187 -35.14 59.99 30.80
N PRO A 188 -35.11 59.48 32.06
CA PRO A 188 -35.69 58.21 32.48
C PRO A 188 -36.90 58.38 33.41
N HIS A 189 -37.73 57.35 33.58
CA HIS A 189 -38.42 57.10 34.84
C HIS A 189 -38.86 55.65 35.00
N HIS A 190 -38.73 55.20 36.26
CA HIS A 190 -39.61 54.26 36.97
C HIS A 190 -39.08 52.84 37.22
N GLY A 191 -38.35 52.73 38.34
CA GLY A 191 -38.10 51.49 39.06
C GLY A 191 -37.77 51.82 40.52
N HIS A 192 -38.82 51.94 41.32
CA HIS A 192 -38.81 52.33 42.72
C HIS A 192 -37.99 51.35 43.57
N SER A 193 -36.90 51.81 44.19
CA SER A 193 -36.15 51.04 45.20
C SER A 193 -36.61 51.42 46.61
N SER A 194 -37.20 50.46 47.29
CA SER A 194 -37.77 50.53 48.64
C SER A 194 -36.73 50.55 49.77
N TRP A 195 -35.63 51.29 49.60
CA TRP A 195 -34.53 51.36 50.59
C TRP A 195 -34.10 52.78 50.97
N ARG A 196 -35.00 53.76 50.83
CA ARG A 196 -34.78 55.12 51.32
C ARG A 196 -35.87 55.54 52.30
N ARG A 197 -35.96 54.88 53.46
CA ARG A 197 -36.88 55.31 54.53
C ARG A 197 -36.39 55.15 55.98
N LEU A 198 -35.08 54.99 56.24
CA LEU A 198 -34.65 54.67 57.61
C LEU A 198 -33.45 55.42 58.19
N LEU A 199 -32.88 56.41 57.50
CA LEU A 199 -31.80 57.23 58.08
C LEU A 199 -31.97 58.70 57.68
N GLY A 200 -32.67 59.46 58.52
CA GLY A 200 -32.56 60.91 58.55
C GLY A 200 -31.29 61.33 59.30
N LEU A 201 -30.49 62.22 58.72
CA LEU A 201 -29.55 63.04 59.48
C LEU A 201 -29.99 64.51 59.44
N HIS A 202 -29.97 65.09 60.64
CA HIS A 202 -30.36 66.42 61.04
C HIS A 202 -29.58 67.58 60.38
N LYS A 203 -30.21 68.76 60.48
CA LYS A 203 -29.70 70.14 60.68
C LYS A 203 -30.21 71.05 59.56
N ALA A 204 -30.70 72.27 59.76
CA ALA A 204 -30.88 73.18 60.89
C ALA A 204 -32.18 73.98 60.56
N SER A 205 -32.80 74.84 61.36
CA SER A 205 -32.25 76.01 62.02
C SER A 205 -33.44 76.77 62.64
N HIS A 206 -33.22 77.35 63.81
CA HIS A 206 -33.86 78.54 64.39
C HIS A 206 -35.19 79.06 63.79
N ARG A 207 -36.24 79.12 64.64
CA ARG A 207 -36.95 80.38 64.89
C ARG A 207 -37.70 80.38 66.23
N LYS A 208 -37.64 81.56 66.84
CA LYS A 208 -38.01 81.99 68.20
C LYS A 208 -39.52 81.85 68.45
N HIS A 209 -39.93 81.53 69.68
CA HIS A 209 -40.96 82.24 70.46
C HIS A 209 -40.98 81.69 71.91
N GLY A 210 -40.86 82.58 72.89
CA GLY A 210 -40.96 82.24 74.31
C GLY A 210 -40.63 83.44 75.19
N LEU A 211 -41.53 84.42 75.26
CA LEU A 211 -41.61 85.34 76.40
C LEU A 211 -42.71 84.81 77.34
N THR A 212 -42.29 84.43 78.54
CA THR A 212 -42.88 84.55 79.91
C THR A 212 -44.38 84.88 80.05
N PRO A 213 -45.09 84.47 81.14
CA PRO A 213 -44.56 84.51 82.52
C PRO A 213 -45.07 83.42 83.49
N ALA A 214 -44.36 83.29 84.62
CA ALA A 214 -44.93 83.43 85.97
C ALA A 214 -44.10 82.65 86.99
N GLU A 215 -43.43 83.39 87.85
CA GLU A 215 -42.98 82.97 89.17
C GLU A 215 -44.16 82.36 89.94
N ALA A 216 -43.92 81.25 90.65
CA ALA A 216 -44.30 81.13 92.05
C ALA A 216 -43.97 79.73 92.59
N ARG A 217 -42.91 79.72 93.40
CA ARG A 217 -42.81 78.97 94.67
C ARG A 217 -42.51 77.46 94.62
N HIS A 218 -41.72 77.10 95.64
CA HIS A 218 -41.56 75.79 96.28
C HIS A 218 -40.38 74.92 95.84
N SER A 219 -39.23 75.26 96.42
CA SER A 219 -38.04 74.45 96.63
C SER A 219 -38.33 73.14 97.39
N THR A 220 -38.95 72.15 96.73
CA THR A 220 -38.92 70.73 97.18
C THR A 220 -39.12 69.72 96.03
N GLU A 221 -39.01 70.14 94.77
CA GLU A 221 -39.11 69.27 93.58
C GLU A 221 -37.81 69.08 92.79
N GLN A 222 -36.71 69.72 93.20
CA GLN A 222 -35.43 69.63 92.47
C GLN A 222 -34.83 68.22 92.50
N SER A 223 -34.98 67.46 93.59
CA SER A 223 -34.46 66.08 93.67
C SER A 223 -35.20 65.13 92.72
N ASN A 224 -36.54 65.18 92.68
CA ASN A 224 -37.36 64.35 91.81
C ASN A 224 -37.28 64.76 90.32
N SER A 225 -37.02 66.04 90.02
CA SER A 225 -36.80 66.53 88.66
C SER A 225 -35.44 66.09 88.10
N MET A 226 -34.40 66.08 88.94
CA MET A 226 -33.07 65.62 88.57
C MET A 226 -33.00 64.09 88.43
N ASP A 227 -33.63 63.32 89.31
CA ASP A 227 -33.72 61.86 89.15
C ASP A 227 -34.48 61.47 87.87
N ARG A 228 -35.62 62.10 87.58
CA ARG A 228 -36.34 61.85 86.32
C ARG A 228 -35.54 62.25 85.08
N LYS A 229 -34.63 63.23 85.19
CA LYS A 229 -33.69 63.58 84.10
C LYS A 229 -32.57 62.54 84.00
N CYS A 230 -32.02 62.07 85.11
CA CYS A 230 -31.01 61.01 85.14
C CYS A 230 -31.56 59.70 84.57
N SER A 231 -32.75 59.25 84.97
CA SER A 231 -33.39 58.06 84.41
C SER A 231 -33.85 58.21 82.95
N ARG A 232 -33.95 59.43 82.42
CA ARG A 232 -34.14 59.66 80.98
C ARG A 232 -32.83 59.50 80.23
N LEU A 233 -31.76 60.11 80.74
CA LEU A 233 -30.42 60.00 80.18
C LEU A 233 -29.86 58.56 80.24
N GLU A 234 -30.12 57.82 81.32
CA GLU A 234 -29.75 56.39 81.43
C GLU A 234 -30.47 55.55 80.37
N ARG A 235 -31.78 55.74 80.20
CA ARG A 235 -32.55 55.03 79.16
C ARG A 235 -32.08 55.40 77.76
N ASP A 236 -31.76 56.67 77.51
CA ASP A 236 -31.22 57.13 76.23
C ASP A 236 -29.82 56.56 75.98
N LEU A 237 -29.00 56.40 77.02
CA LEU A 237 -27.67 55.78 76.96
C LEU A 237 -27.75 54.26 76.77
N GLU A 238 -28.69 53.58 77.42
CA GLU A 238 -28.97 52.16 77.23
C GLU A 238 -29.54 51.87 75.85
N GLU A 239 -30.45 52.71 75.36
CA GLU A 239 -30.99 52.65 74.00
C GLU A 239 -29.89 52.93 72.97
N GLY A 240 -29.02 53.92 73.23
CA GLY A 240 -27.83 54.19 72.42
C GLY A 240 -26.86 53.01 72.39
N SER A 241 -26.64 52.36 73.54
CA SER A 241 -25.78 51.17 73.66
C SER A 241 -26.37 49.97 72.93
N ARG A 242 -27.69 49.74 73.02
CA ARG A 242 -28.39 48.70 72.25
C ARG A 242 -28.29 48.95 70.74
N ARG A 243 -28.50 50.18 70.29
CA ARG A 243 -28.35 50.55 68.86
C ARG A 243 -26.92 50.39 68.37
N LEU A 244 -25.93 50.76 69.18
CA LEU A 244 -24.51 50.57 68.86
C LEU A 244 -24.16 49.08 68.77
N ALA A 245 -24.66 48.27 69.71
CA ALA A 245 -24.46 46.82 69.67
C ALA A 245 -25.07 46.20 68.40
N MET A 246 -26.29 46.59 68.02
CA MET A 246 -26.93 46.15 66.78
C MET A 246 -26.16 46.60 65.53
N ALA A 247 -25.63 47.83 65.52
CA ALA A 247 -24.80 48.32 64.43
C ALA A 247 -23.50 47.50 64.32
N HIS A 248 -22.85 47.17 65.44
CA HIS A 248 -21.65 46.31 65.42
C HIS A 248 -21.97 44.88 64.97
N THR A 249 -23.11 44.30 65.34
CA THR A 249 -23.52 42.99 64.84
C THR A 249 -23.80 43.03 63.34
N GLU A 250 -24.43 44.09 62.83
CA GLU A 250 -24.72 44.24 61.41
C GLU A 250 -23.46 44.51 60.58
N ILE A 251 -22.52 45.32 61.08
CA ILE A 251 -21.22 45.52 60.45
C ILE A 251 -20.48 44.18 60.32
N ARG A 252 -20.49 43.36 61.37
CA ARG A 252 -19.86 42.03 61.32
C ARG A 252 -20.55 41.13 60.30
N ARG A 253 -21.89 41.06 60.32
CA ARG A 253 -22.68 40.26 59.35
C ARG A 253 -22.38 40.67 57.90
N LEU A 254 -22.35 41.97 57.62
CA LEU A 254 -22.02 42.50 56.29
C LEU A 254 -20.56 42.25 55.90
N THR A 255 -19.64 42.25 56.87
CA THR A 255 -18.23 41.92 56.63
C THR A 255 -18.09 40.45 56.26
N ASP A 256 -18.74 39.55 57.01
CA ASP A 256 -18.74 38.11 56.72
C ASP A 256 -19.40 37.81 55.36
N GLU A 257 -20.50 38.50 55.04
CA GLU A 257 -21.17 38.38 53.74
C GLU A 257 -20.27 38.87 52.60
N LEU A 258 -19.57 39.98 52.77
CA LEU A 258 -18.61 40.50 51.79
C LEU A 258 -17.40 39.55 51.60
N GLU A 259 -16.87 39.00 52.69
CA GLU A 259 -15.80 38.00 52.64
C GLU A 259 -16.25 36.73 51.92
N SER A 260 -17.48 36.26 52.18
CA SER A 260 -18.06 35.11 51.47
C SER A 260 -18.25 35.39 49.97
N ALA A 261 -18.65 36.61 49.60
CA ALA A 261 -18.76 37.03 48.20
C ALA A 261 -17.40 37.09 47.52
N HIS A 262 -16.35 37.57 48.20
CA HIS A 262 -14.99 37.57 47.65
C HIS A 262 -14.41 36.16 47.50
N LEU A 263 -14.70 35.25 48.43
CA LEU A 263 -14.28 33.85 48.31
C LEU A 263 -14.96 33.15 47.13
N THR A 264 -16.26 33.38 46.94
CA THR A 264 -16.99 32.84 45.78
C THR A 264 -16.51 33.49 44.47
N GLN A 265 -16.26 34.80 44.44
CA GLN A 265 -15.66 35.46 43.28
C GLN A 265 -14.29 34.86 42.91
N ARG A 266 -13.39 34.67 43.88
CA ARG A 266 -12.09 34.04 43.64
C ARG A 266 -12.21 32.61 43.10
N ALA A 267 -13.18 31.85 43.57
CA ALA A 267 -13.44 30.51 43.05
C ALA A 267 -13.84 30.56 41.57
N TYR A 268 -14.81 31.41 41.21
CA TYR A 268 -15.21 31.58 39.80
C TYR A 268 -14.09 32.13 38.91
N GLU A 269 -13.28 33.07 39.40
CA GLU A 269 -12.12 33.59 38.66
C GLU A 269 -11.07 32.49 38.41
N SER A 270 -10.85 31.60 39.38
CA SER A 270 -9.92 30.48 39.24
C SER A 270 -10.45 29.43 38.25
N GLU A 271 -11.75 29.11 38.30
CA GLU A 271 -12.40 28.23 37.32
C GLU A 271 -12.39 28.81 35.90
N LEU A 272 -12.62 30.12 35.77
CA LEU A 272 -12.56 30.81 34.49
C LEU A 272 -11.13 30.77 33.90
N GLN A 273 -10.11 30.98 34.73
CA GLN A 273 -8.71 30.85 34.29
C GLN A 273 -8.36 29.42 33.87
N ALA A 274 -8.84 28.42 34.62
CA ALA A 274 -8.65 27.01 34.26
C ALA A 274 -9.34 26.67 32.92
N ALA A 275 -10.57 27.14 32.72
CA ALA A 275 -11.30 26.98 31.46
C ALA A 275 -10.61 27.69 30.29
N GLN A 276 -10.08 28.90 30.49
CA GLN A 276 -9.31 29.63 29.47
C GLN A 276 -8.04 28.88 29.07
N GLN A 277 -7.30 28.33 30.05
CA GLN A 277 -6.10 27.53 29.77
C GLN A 277 -6.45 26.24 29.01
N GLU A 278 -7.58 25.61 29.30
CA GLU A 278 -7.99 24.39 28.61
C GLU A 278 -8.42 24.66 27.16
N VAL A 279 -9.12 25.78 26.91
CA VAL A 279 -9.42 26.23 25.54
C VAL A 279 -8.13 26.49 24.77
N GLU A 280 -7.14 27.18 25.37
CA GLU A 280 -5.86 27.44 24.69
C GLU A 280 -5.07 26.15 24.39
N LYS A 281 -5.14 25.14 25.26
CA LYS A 281 -4.56 23.82 24.99
C LYS A 281 -5.29 23.10 23.85
N LEU A 282 -6.62 23.11 23.86
CA LEU A 282 -7.43 22.50 22.79
C LEU A 282 -7.16 23.17 21.45
N GLU A 283 -7.12 24.51 21.38
CA GLU A 283 -6.76 25.25 20.17
C GLU A 283 -5.37 24.87 19.64
N LYS A 284 -4.38 24.67 20.53
CA LYS A 284 -3.05 24.19 20.15
C LYS A 284 -3.08 22.76 19.62
N CYS A 285 -3.84 21.87 20.26
CA CYS A 285 -4.01 20.49 19.80
C CYS A 285 -4.70 20.42 18.43
N GLU A 286 -5.83 21.10 18.28
CA GLU A 286 -6.57 21.21 17.00
C GLU A 286 -5.68 21.79 15.90
N MET A 287 -4.89 22.83 16.19
CA MET A 287 -3.96 23.41 15.21
C MET A 287 -2.89 22.41 14.75
N VAL A 288 -2.41 21.54 15.64
CA VAL A 288 -1.46 20.48 15.29
C VAL A 288 -2.13 19.40 14.44
N GLU A 289 -3.35 18.99 14.76
CA GLU A 289 -4.11 18.00 13.98
C GLU A 289 -4.41 18.51 12.58
N VAL A 290 -4.90 19.74 12.45
CA VAL A 290 -5.16 20.39 11.16
C VAL A 290 -3.89 20.48 10.31
N ARG A 291 -2.72 20.73 10.92
CA ARG A 291 -1.44 20.72 10.20
C ARG A 291 -1.09 19.33 9.69
N LYS A 292 -1.25 18.29 10.50
CA LYS A 292 -0.99 16.89 10.09
C LYS A 292 -1.91 16.47 8.94
N GLU A 293 -3.20 16.80 9.01
CA GLU A 293 -4.15 16.51 7.94
C GLU A 293 -3.79 17.24 6.64
N LYS A 294 -3.38 18.51 6.73
CA LYS A 294 -2.92 19.28 5.58
C LYS A 294 -1.69 18.66 4.93
N GLU A 295 -0.69 18.26 5.72
CA GLU A 295 0.53 17.61 5.21
C GLU A 295 0.22 16.26 4.53
N LEU A 296 -0.69 15.48 5.10
CA LEU A 296 -1.15 14.23 4.49
C LEU A 296 -1.87 14.50 3.17
N ASN A 297 -2.74 15.51 3.12
CA ASN A 297 -3.46 15.90 1.91
C ASN A 297 -2.49 16.40 0.82
N ASP A 298 -1.52 17.24 1.18
CA ASP A 298 -0.46 17.70 0.26
C ASP A 298 0.36 16.54 -0.31
N ARG A 299 0.64 15.50 0.51
CA ARG A 299 1.30 14.27 0.07
C ARG A 299 0.44 13.47 -0.92
N LEU A 300 -0.85 13.29 -0.62
CA LEU A 300 -1.78 12.61 -1.52
C LEU A 300 -1.93 13.37 -2.85
N ASP A 301 -1.97 14.70 -2.82
CA ASP A 301 -2.02 15.53 -4.03
C ASP A 301 -0.76 15.40 -4.89
N LEU A 302 0.42 15.27 -4.28
CA LEU A 302 1.65 14.95 -5.01
C LEU A 302 1.59 13.57 -5.66
N GLU A 303 1.08 12.56 -4.94
CA GLU A 303 0.91 11.21 -5.47
C GLU A 303 -0.10 11.15 -6.62
N ILE A 304 -1.26 11.80 -6.47
CA ILE A 304 -2.27 11.93 -7.54
C ILE A 304 -1.65 12.59 -8.77
N ARG A 305 -0.84 13.65 -8.61
CA ARG A 305 -0.15 14.30 -9.72
C ARG A 305 0.86 13.36 -10.39
N ALA A 306 1.66 12.64 -9.61
CA ALA A 306 2.63 11.67 -10.12
C ALA A 306 1.94 10.53 -10.89
N LEU A 307 0.85 9.98 -10.35
CA LEU A 307 0.04 8.95 -11.00
C LEU A 307 -0.57 9.47 -12.31
N ARG A 308 -1.11 10.69 -12.32
CA ARG A 308 -1.61 11.32 -13.56
C ARG A 308 -0.53 11.52 -14.62
N VAL A 309 0.70 11.86 -14.22
CA VAL A 309 1.84 11.94 -15.15
C VAL A 309 2.20 10.55 -15.69
N ARG A 310 2.26 9.52 -14.82
CA ARG A 310 2.55 8.15 -15.23
C ARG A 310 1.50 7.58 -16.17
N VAL A 311 0.22 7.81 -15.93
CA VAL A 311 -0.87 7.40 -16.84
C VAL A 311 -0.68 8.05 -18.21
N ARG A 312 -0.39 9.35 -18.27
CA ARG A 312 -0.12 10.03 -19.56
C ARG A 312 1.09 9.47 -20.29
N ALA A 313 2.16 9.09 -19.58
CA ALA A 313 3.31 8.44 -20.18
C ALA A 313 2.97 7.06 -20.74
N LEU A 314 2.24 6.24 -19.98
CA LEU A 314 1.77 4.93 -20.45
C LEU A 314 0.83 5.05 -21.65
N ASP A 315 -0.04 6.06 -21.68
CA ASP A 315 -0.90 6.33 -22.83
C ASP A 315 -0.08 6.72 -24.07
N ALA A 316 0.97 7.54 -23.91
CA ALA A 316 1.88 7.89 -25.01
C ALA A 316 2.66 6.67 -25.53
N GLU A 317 3.16 5.81 -24.64
CA GLU A 317 3.80 4.54 -25.01
C GLU A 317 2.83 3.62 -25.75
N LYS A 318 1.59 3.50 -25.26
CA LYS A 318 0.53 2.73 -25.92
C LYS A 318 0.25 3.27 -27.33
N SER A 319 0.12 4.57 -27.51
CA SER A 319 -0.07 5.19 -28.83
C SER A 319 1.12 4.96 -29.76
N CYS A 320 2.35 5.04 -29.25
CA CYS A 320 3.56 4.75 -30.03
C CYS A 320 3.59 3.28 -30.50
N LEU A 321 3.29 2.34 -29.59
CA LEU A 321 3.19 0.92 -29.93
C LEU A 321 2.08 0.65 -30.94
N GLN A 322 0.91 1.26 -30.78
CA GLN A 322 -0.18 1.17 -31.76
C GLN A 322 0.25 1.66 -33.14
N GLN A 323 0.95 2.79 -33.23
CA GLN A 323 1.47 3.29 -34.50
C GLN A 323 2.51 2.35 -35.12
N LYS A 324 3.38 1.74 -34.30
CA LYS A 324 4.34 0.74 -34.77
C LYS A 324 3.65 -0.51 -35.30
N VAL A 325 2.61 -1.00 -34.61
CA VAL A 325 1.78 -2.12 -35.08
C VAL A 325 1.12 -1.79 -36.41
N LEU A 326 0.54 -0.60 -36.58
CA LEU A 326 -0.05 -0.18 -37.86
C LEU A 326 1.00 -0.11 -38.98
N THR A 327 2.22 0.31 -38.67
CA THR A 327 3.31 0.38 -39.65
C THR A 327 3.74 -1.01 -40.08
N LEU A 328 3.93 -1.93 -39.12
CA LEU A 328 4.25 -3.31 -39.40
C LEU A 328 3.13 -4.03 -40.16
N GLN A 329 1.86 -3.78 -39.83
CA GLN A 329 0.73 -4.31 -40.59
C GLN A 329 0.77 -3.87 -42.06
N LYS A 330 1.07 -2.59 -42.34
CA LYS A 330 1.24 -2.10 -43.71
C LYS A 330 2.42 -2.76 -44.42
N GLU A 331 3.54 -2.98 -43.73
CA GLU A 331 4.69 -3.68 -44.29
C GLU A 331 4.39 -5.15 -44.59
N VAL A 332 3.66 -5.84 -43.70
CA VAL A 332 3.22 -7.22 -43.92
C VAL A 332 2.35 -7.30 -45.17
N VAL A 333 1.33 -6.45 -45.29
CA VAL A 333 0.48 -6.42 -46.50
C VAL A 333 1.30 -6.13 -47.76
N ARG A 334 2.26 -5.20 -47.70
CA ARG A 334 3.13 -4.91 -48.85
C ARG A 334 3.98 -6.13 -49.24
N LEU A 335 4.60 -6.79 -48.27
CA LEU A 335 5.41 -7.99 -48.51
C LEU A 335 4.56 -9.16 -49.02
N GLU A 336 3.34 -9.32 -48.53
CA GLU A 336 2.39 -10.31 -49.04
C GLU A 336 2.03 -10.03 -50.50
N THR A 337 1.77 -8.76 -50.87
CA THR A 337 1.53 -8.40 -52.27
C THR A 337 2.76 -8.60 -53.17
N GLU A 338 3.96 -8.23 -52.70
CA GLU A 338 5.21 -8.44 -53.43
C GLU A 338 5.49 -9.94 -53.66
N LEU A 339 5.22 -10.78 -52.67
CA LEU A 339 5.35 -12.23 -52.78
C LEU A 339 4.35 -12.81 -53.78
N GLN A 340 3.10 -12.35 -53.73
CA GLN A 340 2.05 -12.80 -54.65
C GLN A 340 2.35 -12.38 -56.10
N GLU A 341 2.83 -11.15 -56.32
CA GLU A 341 3.30 -10.69 -57.62
C GLU A 341 4.50 -11.50 -58.13
N GLN A 342 5.48 -11.82 -57.26
CA GLN A 342 6.60 -12.68 -57.64
C GLN A 342 6.14 -14.08 -58.07
N GLN A 343 5.19 -14.66 -57.35
CA GLN A 343 4.66 -15.97 -57.67
C GLN A 343 3.88 -15.95 -59.00
N GLN A 344 3.11 -14.89 -59.25
CA GLN A 344 2.44 -14.70 -60.53
C GLN A 344 3.44 -14.54 -61.69
N GLN A 345 4.47 -13.69 -61.52
CA GLN A 345 5.53 -13.54 -62.51
C GLN A 345 6.29 -14.84 -62.79
N GLN A 346 6.54 -15.67 -61.77
CA GLN A 346 7.15 -16.99 -61.99
C GLN A 346 6.25 -17.90 -62.83
N SER A 347 4.93 -17.91 -62.58
CA SER A 347 3.99 -18.69 -63.39
C SER A 347 3.92 -18.21 -64.85
N GLU A 348 3.92 -16.90 -65.08
CA GLU A 348 3.93 -16.31 -66.42
C GLU A 348 5.23 -16.66 -67.17
N ARG A 349 6.38 -16.61 -66.49
CA ARG A 349 7.67 -17.04 -67.09
C ARG A 349 7.66 -18.52 -67.47
N GLN A 350 7.08 -19.38 -66.64
CA GLN A 350 6.94 -20.81 -66.95
C GLN A 350 6.03 -21.02 -68.18
N LEU A 351 4.88 -20.34 -68.23
CA LEU A 351 3.99 -20.40 -69.39
C LEU A 351 4.67 -19.88 -70.66
N HIS A 352 5.41 -18.78 -70.58
CA HIS A 352 6.12 -18.24 -71.73
C HIS A 352 7.25 -19.16 -72.20
N ALA A 353 7.99 -19.80 -71.29
CA ALA A 353 9.01 -20.78 -71.63
C ALA A 353 8.41 -22.01 -72.35
N VAL A 354 7.26 -22.50 -71.88
CA VAL A 354 6.53 -23.60 -72.54
C VAL A 354 6.03 -23.17 -73.92
N GLN A 355 5.50 -21.95 -74.05
CA GLN A 355 5.05 -21.42 -75.34
C GLN A 355 6.20 -21.31 -76.35
N VAL A 356 7.35 -20.76 -75.94
CA VAL A 356 8.54 -20.67 -76.79
C VAL A 356 9.04 -22.05 -77.21
N GLN A 357 9.01 -23.05 -76.32
CA GLN A 357 9.35 -24.42 -76.69
C GLN A 357 8.36 -25.01 -77.68
N LEU A 358 7.06 -24.78 -77.51
CA LEU A 358 6.04 -25.22 -78.45
C LEU A 358 6.26 -24.60 -79.84
N ASP A 359 6.48 -23.28 -79.90
CA ASP A 359 6.72 -22.57 -81.14
C ASP A 359 8.00 -23.08 -81.84
N GLN A 360 9.09 -23.30 -81.10
CA GLN A 360 10.32 -23.92 -81.63
C GLN A 360 10.08 -25.35 -82.16
N THR A 361 9.29 -26.16 -81.47
CA THR A 361 8.96 -27.52 -81.95
C THR A 361 8.10 -27.50 -83.20
N ASN A 362 7.20 -26.51 -83.33
CA ASN A 362 6.39 -26.31 -84.52
C ASN A 362 7.25 -25.83 -85.70
N GLU A 363 8.14 -24.85 -85.52
CA GLU A 363 9.08 -24.41 -86.57
C GLU A 363 9.99 -25.55 -87.04
N LEU A 364 10.46 -26.41 -86.12
CA LEU A 364 11.22 -27.61 -86.46
C LEU A 364 10.36 -28.67 -87.17
N ALA A 365 9.07 -28.78 -86.84
CA ALA A 365 8.16 -29.68 -87.54
C ALA A 365 7.84 -29.17 -88.95
N GLU A 366 7.58 -27.87 -89.12
CA GLU A 366 7.33 -27.22 -90.40
C GLU A 366 8.56 -27.29 -91.32
N SER A 367 9.76 -26.99 -90.81
CA SER A 367 11.00 -27.14 -91.58
C SER A 367 11.20 -28.59 -92.04
N ARG A 368 11.04 -29.58 -91.16
CA ARG A 368 11.08 -31.00 -91.53
C ARG A 368 10.04 -31.35 -92.58
N GLU A 369 8.81 -30.87 -92.46
CA GLU A 369 7.76 -31.11 -93.45
C GLU A 369 8.11 -30.51 -94.82
N THR A 370 8.67 -29.30 -94.84
CA THR A 370 9.12 -28.67 -96.09
C THR A 370 10.29 -29.43 -96.73
N GLU A 371 11.27 -29.89 -95.95
CA GLU A 371 12.37 -30.74 -96.43
C GLU A 371 11.86 -32.05 -97.03
N LEU A 372 10.92 -32.70 -96.34
CA LEU A 372 10.31 -33.95 -96.78
C LEU A 372 9.51 -33.76 -98.07
N ASN A 373 8.77 -32.65 -98.17
CA ASN A 373 8.06 -32.26 -99.40
C ASN A 373 9.02 -31.95 -100.56
N GLN A 374 10.13 -31.26 -100.31
CA GLN A 374 11.19 -31.04 -101.32
C GLN A 374 11.78 -32.38 -101.78
N SER A 375 12.10 -33.29 -100.87
CA SER A 375 12.57 -34.64 -101.18
C SER A 375 11.56 -35.42 -102.03
N TYR A 376 10.26 -35.36 -101.70
CA TYR A 376 9.20 -35.98 -102.51
C TYR A 376 9.12 -35.39 -103.92
N ARG A 377 9.25 -34.06 -104.08
CA ARG A 377 9.27 -33.42 -105.41
C ARG A 377 10.46 -33.91 -106.23
N VAL A 378 11.67 -33.90 -105.66
CA VAL A 378 12.88 -34.41 -106.34
C VAL A 378 12.72 -35.87 -106.72
N ARG A 379 12.22 -36.72 -105.81
CA ARG A 379 11.95 -38.14 -106.11
C ARG A 379 10.96 -38.30 -107.26
N ARG A 380 9.89 -37.50 -107.28
CA ARG A 380 8.90 -37.53 -108.36
C ARG A 380 9.49 -37.09 -109.69
N ASP A 381 10.32 -36.05 -109.70
CA ASP A 381 10.99 -35.58 -110.90
C ASP A 381 11.97 -36.62 -111.44
N LEU A 382 12.72 -37.29 -110.55
CA LEU A 382 13.59 -38.42 -110.93
C LEU A 382 12.78 -39.60 -111.47
N GLN A 383 11.64 -39.94 -110.84
CA GLN A 383 10.73 -40.97 -111.32
C GLN A 383 10.21 -40.63 -112.72
N ASN A 384 9.77 -39.40 -112.94
CA ASN A 384 9.30 -38.93 -114.24
C ASN A 384 10.41 -38.98 -115.29
N LYS A 385 11.63 -38.56 -114.95
CA LYS A 385 12.81 -38.66 -115.84
C LYS A 385 13.10 -40.12 -116.20
N LEU A 386 13.10 -41.02 -115.22
CA LEU A 386 13.24 -42.46 -115.43
C LEU A 386 12.16 -43.00 -116.36
N SER A 387 10.88 -42.67 -116.12
CA SER A 387 9.79 -43.09 -117.01
C SER A 387 9.92 -42.51 -118.41
N THR A 388 10.35 -41.25 -118.58
CA THR A 388 10.61 -40.68 -119.92
C THR A 388 11.79 -41.38 -120.62
N GLN A 389 12.81 -41.78 -119.86
CA GLN A 389 13.92 -42.55 -120.38
C GLN A 389 13.48 -43.96 -120.77
N GLU A 390 12.64 -44.62 -119.96
CA GLU A 390 12.03 -45.92 -120.29
C GLU A 390 11.15 -45.84 -121.55
N THR A 391 10.30 -44.82 -121.69
CA THR A 391 9.50 -44.64 -122.92
C THR A 391 10.36 -44.32 -124.12
N CYS A 392 11.42 -43.51 -123.96
CA CYS A 392 12.36 -43.22 -125.04
C CYS A 392 13.15 -44.46 -125.46
N LEU A 393 13.59 -45.28 -124.50
CA LEU A 393 14.22 -46.56 -124.78
C LEU A 393 13.24 -47.51 -125.48
N LEU A 394 11.97 -47.54 -125.07
CA LEU A 394 10.95 -48.33 -125.73
C LEU A 394 10.68 -47.83 -127.16
N ASP A 395 10.59 -46.52 -127.38
CA ASP A 395 10.48 -45.93 -128.72
C ASP A 395 11.70 -46.28 -129.57
N LYS A 396 12.92 -46.20 -129.00
CA LYS A 396 14.16 -46.63 -129.66
C LYS A 396 14.15 -48.12 -129.93
N ASP A 397 13.59 -48.95 -129.06
CA ASP A 397 13.44 -50.39 -129.28
C ASP A 397 12.40 -50.68 -130.37
N THR A 398 11.32 -49.90 -130.48
CA THR A 398 10.38 -50.00 -131.61
C THR A 398 10.99 -49.51 -132.90
N GLU A 399 11.81 -48.45 -132.87
CA GLU A 399 12.57 -47.93 -134.01
C GLU A 399 13.65 -48.93 -134.43
N ILE A 400 14.32 -49.58 -133.47
CA ILE A 400 15.20 -50.73 -133.71
C ILE A 400 14.38 -51.86 -134.31
N CYS A 401 13.17 -52.19 -133.84
CA CYS A 401 12.34 -53.22 -134.45
C CYS A 401 11.94 -52.87 -135.89
N TYR A 402 11.61 -51.60 -136.15
CA TYR A 402 11.29 -51.08 -137.49
C TYR A 402 12.52 -51.13 -138.41
N LEU A 403 13.67 -50.69 -137.91
CA LEU A 403 14.96 -50.77 -138.60
C LEU A 403 15.43 -52.20 -138.77
N LYS A 404 15.11 -53.13 -137.86
CA LYS A 404 15.42 -54.56 -137.93
C LYS A 404 14.53 -55.25 -138.95
N GLN A 405 13.26 -54.87 -139.06
CA GLN A 405 12.37 -55.28 -140.15
C GLN A 405 12.84 -54.72 -141.50
N HIS A 406 13.36 -53.48 -141.51
CA HIS A 406 13.97 -52.86 -142.69
C HIS A 406 15.32 -53.50 -143.03
N LEU A 407 16.11 -53.92 -142.03
CA LEU A 407 17.37 -54.64 -142.15
C LEU A 407 17.14 -56.09 -142.58
N ASP A 408 16.05 -56.75 -142.18
CA ASP A 408 15.70 -58.09 -142.65
C ASP A 408 15.25 -58.03 -144.13
N ASN A 409 14.54 -56.97 -144.53
CA ASN A 409 14.27 -56.64 -145.94
C ASN A 409 15.55 -56.25 -146.72
N TYR A 410 16.52 -55.58 -146.09
CA TYR A 410 17.82 -55.25 -146.68
C TYR A 410 18.79 -56.44 -146.67
N LEU A 411 18.76 -57.36 -145.69
CA LEU A 411 19.60 -58.56 -145.58
C LEU A 411 19.20 -59.63 -146.59
N HIS A 412 17.96 -59.59 -147.08
CA HIS A 412 17.56 -60.30 -148.29
C HIS A 412 18.23 -59.70 -149.56
N ASN A 413 18.43 -58.39 -149.59
CA ASN A 413 19.01 -57.66 -150.74
C ASN A 413 20.55 -57.49 -150.65
N VAL A 414 21.17 -57.65 -149.48
CA VAL A 414 22.61 -57.44 -149.19
C VAL A 414 23.39 -58.75 -149.07
N ARG A 415 22.75 -59.94 -149.13
CA ARG A 415 23.46 -61.18 -149.50
C ARG A 415 24.04 -61.14 -150.92
N GLN A 416 23.73 -60.12 -151.72
CA GLN A 416 24.18 -59.97 -153.10
C GLN A 416 25.24 -58.89 -153.33
N LEU A 417 25.61 -58.05 -152.36
CA LEU A 417 26.68 -57.07 -152.55
C LEU A 417 27.55 -56.97 -151.30
N GLU A 418 28.55 -57.84 -151.36
CA GLU A 418 29.72 -57.98 -150.53
C GLU A 418 30.39 -56.68 -150.05
N LYS A 419 30.99 -56.81 -148.85
CA LYS A 419 32.33 -56.32 -148.48
C LYS A 419 32.56 -54.80 -148.58
N LYS A 420 32.63 -54.15 -147.40
CA LYS A 420 33.68 -53.22 -146.90
C LYS A 420 33.12 -52.47 -145.67
N GLU A 421 33.56 -52.80 -144.46
CA GLU A 421 34.72 -52.21 -143.74
C GLU A 421 34.42 -50.76 -143.30
N THR A 422 33.90 -50.51 -142.08
CA THR A 422 34.63 -50.14 -140.83
C THR A 422 35.53 -48.88 -141.00
N THR A 423 35.59 -47.84 -140.13
CA THR A 423 35.74 -47.82 -138.65
C THR A 423 36.01 -46.35 -138.15
N LEU A 424 35.63 -46.00 -136.89
CA LEU A 424 36.37 -45.17 -135.87
C LEU A 424 36.41 -43.60 -136.06
N ILE A 425 36.46 -42.67 -135.07
CA ILE A 425 36.69 -42.64 -133.60
C ILE A 425 36.68 -41.18 -133.03
N LEU A 426 36.28 -40.99 -131.75
CA LEU A 426 36.78 -40.10 -130.63
C LEU A 426 37.00 -38.57 -130.84
N ASP A 427 37.15 -37.66 -129.85
CA ASP A 427 37.07 -37.56 -128.37
C ASP A 427 37.16 -36.05 -127.98
N ASP A 428 37.20 -35.76 -126.67
CA ASP A 428 37.99 -34.68 -126.00
C ASP A 428 37.39 -33.26 -125.92
N SER A 429 37.63 -32.42 -124.90
CA SER A 429 38.40 -32.40 -123.64
C SER A 429 38.07 -31.00 -123.03
N GLU A 430 37.58 -30.90 -121.79
CA GLU A 430 38.34 -30.52 -120.59
C GLU A 430 38.90 -29.06 -120.52
N GLN A 431 38.71 -28.47 -119.32
CA GLN A 431 39.52 -27.41 -118.64
C GLN A 431 39.36 -25.96 -119.17
N GLN A 432 39.56 -24.87 -118.41
CA GLN A 432 40.44 -24.55 -117.28
C GLN A 432 39.98 -23.18 -116.68
N THR A 433 39.84 -22.99 -115.37
CA THR A 433 40.76 -22.28 -114.42
C THR A 433 41.24 -20.87 -114.81
N GLN A 434 41.12 -19.90 -113.89
CA GLN A 434 42.17 -18.89 -113.67
C GLN A 434 42.04 -18.17 -112.31
N LEU A 435 43.21 -17.97 -111.69
CA LEU A 435 43.56 -17.26 -110.47
C LEU A 435 43.89 -15.78 -110.75
N ASN A 436 43.83 -14.93 -109.71
CA ASN A 436 44.74 -13.80 -109.40
C ASN A 436 44.15 -12.98 -108.22
N GLU A 437 44.85 -12.16 -107.44
CA GLU A 437 46.23 -11.99 -106.94
C GLU A 437 46.13 -10.86 -105.86
N GLU A 438 47.03 -10.91 -104.88
CA GLU A 438 47.38 -10.04 -103.73
C GLU A 438 47.09 -8.51 -103.72
N SER A 439 46.83 -7.93 -102.51
CA SER A 439 47.55 -6.79 -101.86
C SER A 439 46.85 -6.19 -100.60
N GLU A 440 47.66 -5.69 -99.63
CA GLU A 440 47.39 -4.76 -98.47
C GLU A 440 47.01 -5.31 -97.06
N PRO A 441 47.84 -5.09 -96.01
CA PRO A 441 47.44 -5.23 -94.61
C PRO A 441 47.77 -3.99 -93.74
N HIS A 442 46.88 -3.00 -93.62
CA HIS A 442 47.05 -1.91 -92.61
C HIS A 442 45.76 -1.38 -91.93
N GLN A 443 44.57 -1.94 -92.22
CA GLN A 443 43.31 -1.50 -91.59
C GLN A 443 42.85 -2.39 -90.42
N SER A 444 42.97 -3.72 -90.54
CA SER A 444 42.53 -4.67 -89.49
C SER A 444 43.20 -4.42 -88.13
N THR A 445 44.53 -4.26 -88.11
CA THR A 445 45.29 -4.10 -86.85
C THR A 445 45.04 -2.75 -86.17
N ARG A 446 44.64 -1.72 -86.92
CA ARG A 446 44.32 -0.40 -86.38
C ARG A 446 42.94 -0.39 -85.73
N GLU A 447 41.97 -1.01 -86.38
CA GLU A 447 40.62 -1.19 -85.86
C GLU A 447 40.66 -2.07 -84.60
N GLU A 448 41.45 -3.14 -84.59
CA GLU A 448 41.71 -3.97 -83.40
C GLU A 448 42.36 -3.19 -82.25
N CYS A 449 43.27 -2.27 -82.52
CA CYS A 449 43.86 -1.42 -81.49
C CYS A 449 42.87 -0.39 -80.92
N GLU A 450 41.93 0.10 -81.73
CA GLU A 450 40.90 1.05 -81.30
C GLU A 450 39.79 0.34 -80.49
N THR A 451 39.41 -0.88 -80.87
CA THR A 451 38.46 -1.70 -80.11
C THR A 451 39.03 -2.10 -78.74
N LEU A 452 40.30 -2.53 -78.67
CA LEU A 452 40.97 -2.83 -77.40
C LEU A 452 41.08 -1.60 -76.49
N LYS A 453 41.36 -0.42 -77.04
CA LYS A 453 41.36 0.83 -76.24
C LYS A 453 39.96 1.15 -75.70
N ALA A 454 38.92 0.96 -76.50
CA ALA A 454 37.54 1.16 -76.07
C ALA A 454 37.15 0.17 -74.96
N GLU A 455 37.55 -1.10 -75.09
CA GLU A 455 37.34 -2.14 -74.08
C GLU A 455 38.10 -1.85 -72.78
N ILE A 456 39.36 -1.39 -72.86
CA ILE A 456 40.13 -0.94 -71.69
C ILE A 456 39.45 0.28 -71.02
N CYS A 457 38.93 1.23 -71.79
CA CYS A 457 38.22 2.37 -71.23
C CYS A 457 36.92 1.95 -70.54
N GLU A 458 36.18 1.01 -71.11
CA GLU A 458 34.91 0.55 -70.53
C GLU A 458 35.14 -0.31 -69.28
N THR A 459 36.15 -1.19 -69.29
CA THR A 459 36.56 -1.95 -68.10
C THR A 459 37.04 -1.04 -66.97
N LEU A 460 37.79 0.03 -67.27
CA LEU A 460 38.19 1.04 -66.27
C LEU A 460 36.98 1.78 -65.68
N LYS A 461 36.00 2.18 -66.49
CA LYS A 461 34.75 2.79 -66.00
C LYS A 461 33.95 1.82 -65.11
N CYS A 462 33.90 0.54 -65.48
CA CYS A 462 33.29 -0.51 -64.66
C CYS A 462 34.00 -0.65 -63.31
N LEU A 463 35.34 -0.65 -63.30
CA LEU A 463 36.13 -0.68 -62.06
C LEU A 463 35.93 0.56 -61.20
N ASP A 464 35.87 1.76 -61.77
CA ASP A 464 35.61 2.99 -61.00
C ASP A 464 34.20 3.02 -60.40
N LYS A 465 33.20 2.49 -61.11
CA LYS A 465 31.84 2.32 -60.57
C LYS A 465 31.84 1.37 -59.37
N GLU A 466 32.51 0.22 -59.46
CA GLU A 466 32.60 -0.74 -58.34
C GLU A 466 33.40 -0.16 -57.17
N ARG A 467 34.49 0.59 -57.44
CA ARG A 467 35.25 1.28 -56.40
C ARG A 467 34.41 2.35 -55.68
N SER A 468 33.60 3.10 -56.42
CA SER A 468 32.67 4.08 -55.85
C SER A 468 31.58 3.42 -55.00
N LYS A 469 30.98 2.32 -55.46
CA LYS A 469 30.02 1.52 -54.68
C LYS A 469 30.65 1.01 -53.38
N TYR A 470 31.87 0.49 -53.43
CA TYR A 470 32.61 0.05 -52.25
C TYR A 470 32.84 1.20 -51.26
N HIS A 471 33.31 2.36 -51.73
CA HIS A 471 33.52 3.54 -50.88
C HIS A 471 32.21 4.03 -50.24
N ALA A 472 31.12 4.10 -51.02
CA ALA A 472 29.80 4.48 -50.50
C ALA A 472 29.30 3.50 -49.43
N MET A 473 29.49 2.19 -49.64
CA MET A 473 29.12 1.17 -48.65
C MET A 473 29.98 1.25 -47.39
N LYS A 474 31.29 1.50 -47.52
CA LYS A 474 32.22 1.70 -46.40
C LYS A 474 31.84 2.92 -45.57
N GLU A 475 31.55 4.06 -46.19
CA GLU A 475 31.13 5.27 -45.48
C GLU A 475 29.76 5.09 -44.81
N LYS A 476 28.82 4.37 -45.43
CA LYS A 476 27.56 3.98 -44.80
C LYS A 476 27.78 3.12 -43.56
N HIS A 477 28.71 2.16 -43.61
CA HIS A 477 29.07 1.34 -42.45
C HIS A 477 29.72 2.18 -41.34
N LYS A 478 30.66 3.06 -41.69
CA LYS A 478 31.29 4.00 -40.76
C LYS A 478 30.26 4.90 -40.08
N ALA A 479 29.32 5.47 -40.85
CA ALA A 479 28.23 6.30 -40.31
C ALA A 479 27.33 5.51 -39.36
N ARG A 480 26.96 4.27 -39.71
CA ARG A 480 26.20 3.37 -38.82
C ARG A 480 26.96 3.09 -37.52
N MET A 481 28.27 2.91 -37.59
CA MET A 481 29.09 2.68 -36.40
C MET A 481 29.23 3.91 -35.52
N CYS A 482 29.38 5.10 -36.11
CA CYS A 482 29.34 6.36 -35.36
C CYS A 482 27.97 6.56 -34.68
N CYS A 483 26.87 6.30 -35.38
CA CYS A 483 25.52 6.39 -34.79
C CYS A 483 25.32 5.39 -33.66
N ALA A 484 25.82 4.15 -33.81
CA ALA A 484 25.74 3.13 -32.77
C ALA A 484 26.57 3.54 -31.54
N LYS A 485 27.80 4.03 -31.75
CA LYS A 485 28.65 4.54 -30.68
C LYS A 485 27.98 5.69 -29.94
N GLN A 486 27.47 6.69 -30.66
CA GLN A 486 26.81 7.85 -30.05
C GLN A 486 25.63 7.43 -29.17
N LYS A 487 24.80 6.49 -29.61
CA LYS A 487 23.68 5.98 -28.81
C LYS A 487 24.14 5.30 -27.53
N LEU A 488 25.25 4.56 -27.58
CA LEU A 488 25.83 3.95 -26.38
C LEU A 488 26.39 5.02 -25.44
N ASP A 489 27.08 6.03 -25.97
CA ASP A 489 27.60 7.15 -25.18
C ASP A 489 26.44 7.92 -24.51
N ASP A 490 25.38 8.25 -25.25
CA ASP A 490 24.17 8.91 -24.71
C ASP A 490 23.50 8.05 -23.62
N GLU A 491 23.37 6.74 -23.83
CA GLU A 491 22.81 5.82 -22.83
C GLU A 491 23.69 5.72 -21.58
N THR A 492 25.02 5.67 -21.73
CA THR A 492 25.94 5.64 -20.59
C THR A 492 25.88 6.92 -19.76
N THR A 493 25.91 8.08 -20.42
CA THR A 493 25.76 9.38 -19.73
C THR A 493 24.41 9.50 -19.02
N TRP A 494 23.33 8.98 -19.62
CA TRP A 494 22.02 8.92 -18.97
C TRP A 494 22.04 8.03 -17.72
N ARG A 495 22.65 6.84 -17.78
CA ARG A 495 22.82 5.95 -16.63
C ARG A 495 23.65 6.58 -15.53
N ASP A 496 24.75 7.25 -15.87
CA ASP A 496 25.61 7.93 -14.91
C ASP A 496 24.85 9.03 -14.16
N GLU A 497 24.09 9.86 -14.86
CA GLU A 497 23.25 10.88 -14.20
C GLU A 497 22.13 10.26 -13.36
N ARG A 498 21.57 9.13 -13.80
CA ARG A 498 20.58 8.37 -13.02
C ARG A 498 21.19 7.79 -11.74
N ILE A 499 22.40 7.23 -11.81
CA ILE A 499 23.16 6.71 -10.66
C ILE A 499 23.45 7.84 -9.68
N LYS A 500 23.98 8.98 -10.14
CA LYS A 500 24.21 10.16 -9.28
C LYS A 500 22.91 10.63 -8.61
N GLY A 501 21.78 10.55 -9.33
CA GLY A 501 20.45 10.81 -8.76
C GLY A 501 20.11 9.89 -7.59
N LEU A 502 20.26 8.58 -7.78
CA LEU A 502 20.03 7.57 -6.75
C LEU A 502 20.98 7.70 -5.57
N GLU A 503 22.25 8.04 -5.78
CA GLU A 503 23.23 8.27 -4.71
C GLU A 503 22.85 9.46 -3.82
N ARG A 504 22.35 10.55 -4.43
CA ARG A 504 21.82 11.71 -3.68
C ARG A 504 20.59 11.34 -2.86
N GLU A 505 19.63 10.62 -3.46
CA GLU A 505 18.44 10.13 -2.76
C GLU A 505 18.80 9.20 -1.59
N LEU A 506 19.76 8.29 -1.80
CA LEU A 506 20.24 7.38 -0.76
C LEU A 506 20.93 8.14 0.38
N SER A 507 21.72 9.17 0.06
CA SER A 507 22.36 10.03 1.06
C SER A 507 21.33 10.79 1.91
N LEU A 508 20.28 11.34 1.28
CA LEU A 508 19.18 12.00 1.99
C LEU A 508 18.39 11.03 2.88
N CYS A 509 18.11 9.82 2.38
CA CYS A 509 17.43 8.78 3.14
C CYS A 509 18.27 8.33 4.35
N SER A 510 19.58 8.16 4.16
CA SER A 510 20.52 7.83 5.24
C SER A 510 20.53 8.91 6.33
N HIS A 511 20.59 10.19 5.94
CA HIS A 511 20.54 11.30 6.90
C HIS A 511 19.20 11.41 7.64
N SER A 512 18.08 11.19 6.96
CA SER A 512 16.77 11.14 7.61
C SER A 512 16.69 9.98 8.61
N LEU A 513 17.21 8.81 8.24
CA LEU A 513 17.26 7.65 9.12
C LEU A 513 18.14 7.88 10.35
N THR A 514 19.30 8.54 10.23
CA THR A 514 20.13 8.88 11.39
C THR A 514 19.40 9.82 12.34
N LYS A 515 18.70 10.84 11.81
CA LYS A 515 17.89 11.75 12.62
C LYS A 515 16.74 11.04 13.33
N VAL A 516 16.07 10.10 12.66
CA VAL A 516 15.03 9.27 13.30
C VAL A 516 15.62 8.41 14.41
N LYS A 517 16.80 7.81 14.20
CA LYS A 517 17.49 7.03 15.25
C LYS A 517 17.85 7.89 16.46
N GLU A 518 18.32 9.11 16.26
CA GLU A 518 18.61 10.07 17.33
C GLU A 518 17.35 10.45 18.12
N LEU A 519 16.23 10.70 17.42
CA LEU A 519 14.95 10.99 18.06
C LEU A 519 14.44 9.80 18.88
N VAL A 520 14.52 8.59 18.32
CA VAL A 520 14.15 7.35 19.04
C VAL A 520 15.02 7.21 20.29
N ALA A 521 16.33 7.40 20.18
CA ALA A 521 17.24 7.33 21.33
C ALA A 521 16.87 8.38 22.43
N SER A 522 16.52 9.60 22.03
CA SER A 522 16.06 10.64 22.95
C SER A 522 14.77 10.25 23.66
N VAL A 523 13.77 9.76 22.92
CA VAL A 523 12.49 9.29 23.48
C VAL A 523 12.69 8.11 24.41
N THR A 524 13.57 7.16 24.08
CA THR A 524 13.86 6.03 24.97
C THR A 524 14.47 6.47 26.29
N VAL A 525 15.38 7.45 26.28
CA VAL A 525 15.98 7.98 27.51
C VAL A 525 14.94 8.70 28.37
N GLU A 526 14.06 9.51 27.77
CA GLU A 526 13.01 10.18 28.55
C GLU A 526 11.98 9.17 29.10
N ASN A 527 11.63 8.13 28.33
CA ASN A 527 10.75 7.05 28.82
C ASN A 527 11.37 6.31 30.01
N GLU A 528 12.67 5.99 29.97
CA GLU A 528 13.37 5.36 31.10
C GLU A 528 13.37 6.26 32.34
N LYS A 529 13.55 7.57 32.15
CA LYS A 529 13.47 8.57 33.22
C LYS A 529 12.06 8.65 33.81
N LEU A 530 11.02 8.73 32.98
CA LEU A 530 9.62 8.74 33.42
C LEU A 530 9.24 7.44 34.14
N LEU A 531 9.72 6.30 33.67
CA LEU A 531 9.54 5.01 34.35
C LEU A 531 10.24 4.98 35.71
N SER A 532 11.44 5.55 35.80
CA SER A 532 12.19 5.68 37.06
C SER A 532 11.46 6.59 38.04
N GLU A 533 10.91 7.72 37.57
CA GLU A 533 10.10 8.63 38.39
C GLU A 533 8.79 7.96 38.86
N ARG A 534 8.05 7.31 37.95
CA ARG A 534 6.84 6.56 38.29
C ARG A 534 7.11 5.50 39.36
N THR A 535 8.18 4.72 39.20
CA THR A 535 8.53 3.68 40.18
C THR A 535 8.96 4.26 41.52
N GLY A 536 9.63 5.42 41.54
CA GLY A 536 9.92 6.18 42.75
C GLY A 536 8.67 6.66 43.47
N LEU A 537 7.75 7.32 42.76
CA LEU A 537 6.50 7.82 43.32
C LEU A 537 5.60 6.70 43.85
N LEU A 538 5.52 5.57 43.14
CA LEU A 538 4.79 4.39 43.61
C LEU A 538 5.37 3.83 44.91
N ARG A 539 6.70 3.84 45.07
CA ARG A 539 7.36 3.45 46.32
C ARG A 539 6.98 4.38 47.46
N GLU A 540 7.05 5.69 47.23
CA GLU A 540 6.70 6.70 48.25
C GLU A 540 5.22 6.60 48.67
N LEU A 541 4.31 6.36 47.72
CA LEU A 541 2.89 6.15 48.02
C LEU A 541 2.69 4.90 48.89
N ASN A 542 3.34 3.78 48.53
CA ASN A 542 3.24 2.54 49.29
C ASN A 542 3.84 2.66 50.70
N GLU A 543 4.91 3.43 50.88
CA GLU A 543 5.47 3.75 52.20
C GLU A 543 4.46 4.56 53.04
N LYS A 544 3.87 5.61 52.48
CA LYS A 544 2.86 6.44 53.17
C LYS A 544 1.60 5.65 53.53
N ASP A 545 1.11 4.80 52.63
CA ASP A 545 -0.05 3.93 52.89
C ASP A 545 0.26 2.91 53.98
N GLY A 546 1.47 2.36 54.00
CA GLY A 546 1.98 1.50 55.07
C GLY A 546 2.00 2.22 56.42
N ASP A 547 2.54 3.44 56.47
CA ASP A 547 2.61 4.25 57.68
C ASP A 547 1.22 4.64 58.21
N LEU A 548 0.30 5.03 57.33
CA LEU A 548 -1.10 5.32 57.69
C LEU A 548 -1.81 4.09 58.24
N THR A 549 -1.61 2.93 57.60
CA THR A 549 -2.19 1.65 58.03
C THR A 549 -1.62 1.23 59.39
N ALA A 550 -0.31 1.38 59.60
CA ALA A 550 0.36 1.10 60.86
C ALA A 550 -0.12 2.05 61.97
N ALA A 551 -0.27 3.35 61.69
CA ALA A 551 -0.77 4.34 62.63
C ALA A 551 -2.24 4.08 63.02
N SER A 552 -3.08 3.71 62.06
CA SER A 552 -4.48 3.33 62.30
C SER A 552 -4.58 2.06 63.17
N SER A 553 -3.77 1.05 62.85
CA SER A 553 -3.69 -0.20 63.61
C SER A 553 -3.21 0.05 65.04
N LYS A 554 -2.19 0.90 65.22
CA LYS A 554 -1.71 1.30 66.54
C LYS A 554 -2.81 1.95 67.38
N ARG A 555 -3.54 2.92 66.82
CA ARG A 555 -4.69 3.57 67.51
C ARG A 555 -5.78 2.56 67.89
N ARG A 556 -6.06 1.58 67.03
CA ARG A 556 -7.02 0.50 67.32
C ARG A 556 -6.55 -0.36 68.49
N VAL A 557 -5.28 -0.74 68.52
CA VAL A 557 -4.69 -1.53 69.62
C VAL A 557 -4.75 -0.75 70.93
N ASP A 558 -4.34 0.52 70.93
CA ASP A 558 -4.37 1.38 72.12
C ASP A 558 -5.80 1.49 72.68
N PHE A 559 -6.80 1.66 71.80
CA PHE A 559 -8.21 1.68 72.18
C PHE A 559 -8.67 0.37 72.83
N LEU A 560 -8.36 -0.77 72.19
CA LEU A 560 -8.72 -2.10 72.70
C LEU A 560 -8.02 -2.40 74.03
N GLU A 561 -6.79 -1.91 74.23
CA GLU A 561 -6.08 -2.10 75.51
C GLU A 561 -6.75 -1.34 76.65
N VAL A 562 -7.20 -0.10 76.40
CA VAL A 562 -7.96 0.69 77.38
C VAL A 562 -9.31 0.04 77.69
N GLU A 563 -10.03 -0.44 76.68
CA GLU A 563 -11.29 -1.15 76.86
C GLU A 563 -11.10 -2.45 77.64
N ASN A 564 -10.08 -3.25 77.31
CA ASN A 564 -9.74 -4.47 78.04
C ASN A 564 -9.37 -4.19 79.50
N LYS A 565 -8.61 -3.11 79.78
CA LYS A 565 -8.33 -2.69 81.17
C LYS A 565 -9.62 -2.32 81.91
N LYS A 566 -10.54 -1.61 81.25
CA LYS A 566 -11.84 -1.25 81.83
C LYS A 566 -12.68 -2.48 82.13
N LEU A 567 -12.79 -3.41 81.19
CA LEU A 567 -13.51 -4.68 81.37
C LEU A 567 -12.86 -5.55 82.46
N GLY A 568 -11.53 -5.64 82.50
CA GLY A 568 -10.80 -6.32 83.56
C GLY A 568 -11.08 -5.75 84.95
N ASN A 569 -11.06 -4.42 85.09
CA ASN A 569 -11.43 -3.75 86.34
C ASN A 569 -12.89 -4.01 86.73
N GLN A 570 -13.80 -4.06 85.76
CA GLN A 570 -15.20 -4.40 85.99
C GLN A 570 -15.37 -5.86 86.46
N ILE A 571 -14.62 -6.80 85.87
CA ILE A 571 -14.59 -8.20 86.33
C ILE A 571 -14.09 -8.28 87.77
N ILE A 572 -12.98 -7.61 88.11
CA ILE A 572 -12.45 -7.59 89.48
C ILE A 572 -13.48 -7.03 90.46
N HIS A 573 -14.19 -5.96 90.08
CA HIS A 573 -15.25 -5.38 90.90
C HIS A 573 -16.40 -6.38 91.13
N LEU A 574 -16.87 -7.04 90.08
CA LEU A 574 -17.90 -8.07 90.17
C LEU A 574 -17.44 -9.28 90.99
N CYS A 575 -16.21 -9.75 90.81
CA CYS A 575 -15.61 -10.80 91.64
C CYS A 575 -15.53 -10.39 93.12
N SER A 576 -15.20 -9.13 93.40
CA SER A 576 -15.19 -8.60 94.76
C SER A 576 -16.58 -8.58 95.38
N GLN A 577 -17.60 -8.15 94.62
CA GLN A 577 -19.00 -8.22 95.04
C GLN A 577 -19.45 -9.66 95.28
N LEU A 578 -19.14 -10.58 94.37
CA LEU A 578 -19.41 -12.01 94.52
C LEU A 578 -18.75 -12.56 95.78
N ALA A 579 -17.50 -12.20 96.07
CA ALA A 579 -16.81 -12.63 97.29
C ALA A 579 -17.43 -12.02 98.58
N VAL A 580 -18.01 -10.81 98.52
CA VAL A 580 -18.79 -10.26 99.65
C VAL A 580 -20.09 -11.04 99.83
N LEU A 581 -20.81 -11.31 98.74
CA LEU A 581 -22.06 -12.07 98.77
C LEU A 581 -21.85 -13.53 99.19
N GLU A 582 -20.72 -14.13 98.80
CA GLU A 582 -20.34 -15.48 99.19
C GLU A 582 -19.96 -15.53 100.68
N ARG A 583 -19.22 -14.53 101.19
CA ARG A 583 -18.96 -14.38 102.63
C ARG A 583 -20.24 -14.11 103.43
N SER A 584 -21.17 -13.30 102.93
CA SER A 584 -22.44 -13.08 103.62
C SER A 584 -23.31 -14.34 103.61
N ARG A 585 -23.31 -15.10 102.50
CA ARG A 585 -23.94 -16.43 102.41
C ARG A 585 -23.34 -17.41 103.42
N GLN A 586 -22.00 -17.45 103.54
CA GLN A 586 -21.29 -18.29 104.50
C GLN A 586 -21.57 -17.88 105.96
N ASN A 587 -21.68 -16.58 106.25
CA ASN A 587 -22.01 -16.05 107.57
C ASN A 587 -23.47 -16.27 107.98
N MET A 588 -24.38 -16.39 107.01
CA MET A 588 -25.79 -16.73 107.23
C MET A 588 -26.03 -18.24 107.33
N GLN A 589 -24.98 -19.07 107.25
CA GLN A 589 -25.04 -20.52 107.37
C GLN A 589 -24.61 -20.93 108.79
N PRO A 590 -25.53 -21.34 109.69
CA PRO A 590 -25.17 -21.93 110.97
C PRO A 590 -24.59 -23.33 110.77
N GLN A 591 -23.62 -23.67 111.64
CA GLN A 591 -23.09 -25.01 111.87
C GLN A 591 -24.22 -26.00 112.23
N HIS A 592 -24.68 -26.77 111.25
CA HIS A 592 -25.26 -28.12 111.36
C HIS A 592 -25.19 -28.68 109.92
N ALA A 593 -24.33 -29.61 109.53
CA ALA A 593 -23.85 -30.77 110.25
C ALA A 593 -22.45 -31.17 109.75
N ALA A 594 -21.45 -31.06 110.64
CA ALA A 594 -20.54 -32.17 110.84
C ALA A 594 -21.14 -33.00 111.98
N GLU A 595 -21.24 -34.32 111.80
CA GLU A 595 -21.70 -35.31 112.81
C GLU A 595 -23.21 -35.20 113.12
N GLU A 596 -24.10 -35.92 112.44
CA GLU A 596 -24.45 -37.34 112.63
C GLU A 596 -25.08 -37.83 111.31
N ARG A 597 -24.72 -38.94 110.67
CA ARG A 597 -24.72 -40.30 111.21
C ARG A 597 -23.63 -41.12 110.52
N LYS A 598 -22.61 -41.48 111.30
CA LYS A 598 -21.83 -42.68 111.05
C LYS A 598 -22.78 -43.88 111.01
N LYS A 599 -22.59 -44.70 109.98
CA LYS A 599 -22.85 -46.15 109.90
C LYS A 599 -24.30 -46.61 109.74
N LYS A 600 -24.71 -46.72 108.47
CA LYS A 600 -25.05 -48.05 107.92
C LYS A 600 -24.04 -48.37 106.80
N TYR A 601 -23.76 -49.66 106.68
CA TYR A 601 -22.49 -50.27 106.31
C TYR A 601 -22.36 -50.53 104.78
N ASN A 602 -21.09 -50.45 104.31
CA ASN A 602 -20.40 -50.94 103.09
C ASN A 602 -20.89 -52.25 102.42
N PRO A 603 -20.35 -52.71 101.25
CA PRO A 603 -19.22 -52.22 100.39
C PRO A 603 -19.64 -52.13 98.87
N ASP A 604 -18.87 -51.74 97.83
CA ASP A 604 -17.61 -52.30 97.29
C ASP A 604 -17.18 -51.56 95.97
N ILE A 605 -15.87 -51.58 95.67
CA ILE A 605 -15.16 -51.44 94.35
C ILE A 605 -14.76 -50.03 93.79
N ALA A 606 -13.48 -49.70 94.07
CA ALA A 606 -12.34 -49.32 93.19
C ALA A 606 -12.29 -48.05 92.28
N THR A 607 -11.35 -47.13 92.65
CA THR A 607 -10.26 -46.38 91.90
C THR A 607 -10.17 -46.33 90.36
N PRO A 608 -9.32 -45.44 89.74
CA PRO A 608 -8.73 -44.13 90.14
C PRO A 608 -8.65 -43.06 88.99
N LEU A 609 -8.08 -41.87 89.26
CA LEU A 609 -6.89 -41.27 88.58
C LEU A 609 -6.94 -39.75 88.24
N SER A 610 -6.06 -39.02 88.95
CA SER A 610 -5.18 -37.85 88.64
C SER A 610 -5.19 -37.17 87.26
N VAL A 611 -5.10 -35.82 87.24
CA VAL A 611 -4.27 -35.06 86.26
C VAL A 611 -3.62 -33.82 86.91
N GLN A 612 -2.31 -33.67 86.66
CA GLN A 612 -1.40 -32.59 87.03
C GLN A 612 -1.33 -31.45 85.98
N THR A 613 -0.81 -30.32 86.44
CA THR A 613 -0.10 -29.24 85.73
C THR A 613 0.87 -29.70 84.63
N SER A 614 1.00 -28.94 83.52
CA SER A 614 2.31 -28.50 82.98
C SER A 614 2.26 -27.57 81.74
N SER A 615 3.38 -26.88 81.56
CA SER A 615 3.82 -25.86 80.60
C SER A 615 4.28 -26.36 79.20
N VAL A 616 4.33 -25.42 78.24
CA VAL A 616 5.29 -25.20 77.12
C VAL A 616 5.81 -26.42 76.31
N THR A 617 5.64 -26.42 74.98
CA THR A 617 6.65 -26.33 73.88
C THR A 617 6.04 -26.79 72.54
N THR A 618 6.43 -26.17 71.42
CA THR A 618 6.20 -26.61 70.03
C THR A 618 6.88 -27.96 69.73
N PRO A 619 6.44 -28.75 68.71
CA PRO A 619 7.01 -28.63 67.35
C PRO A 619 6.02 -28.94 66.18
N THR A 620 6.39 -28.51 64.97
CA THR A 620 5.84 -28.90 63.65
C THR A 620 6.38 -30.29 63.20
N PRO A 621 6.07 -30.84 61.99
CA PRO A 621 4.96 -30.66 61.03
C PRO A 621 4.30 -32.00 60.61
N SER A 622 3.13 -31.98 59.94
CA SER A 622 2.84 -32.72 58.68
C SER A 622 1.36 -32.91 58.34
N LYS A 623 1.06 -32.69 57.05
CA LYS A 623 -0.02 -33.24 56.20
C LYS A 623 -1.45 -32.75 56.45
N PHE A 624 -1.83 -31.72 55.67
CA PHE A 624 -3.22 -31.49 55.28
C PHE A 624 -3.54 -32.33 54.04
N GLN A 625 -4.55 -33.19 54.17
CA GLN A 625 -5.26 -33.83 53.08
C GLN A 625 -6.59 -33.08 52.88
N ILE A 626 -6.81 -32.71 51.63
CA ILE A 626 -8.02 -32.17 50.99
C ILE A 626 -9.30 -32.86 51.46
N LEU A 627 -10.35 -32.10 51.82
CA LEU A 627 -11.73 -32.27 51.28
C LEU A 627 -12.69 -31.14 51.73
N LEU A 628 -13.47 -30.64 50.76
CA LEU A 628 -14.64 -29.75 50.81
C LEU A 628 -15.68 -30.16 51.90
N ASP A 629 -16.57 -29.30 52.45
CA ASP A 629 -17.57 -28.48 51.74
C ASP A 629 -18.32 -27.46 52.64
N HIS A 630 -18.86 -26.44 51.97
CA HIS A 630 -20.02 -25.55 52.23
C HIS A 630 -20.18 -24.71 53.53
N THR A 631 -20.31 -23.39 53.38
CA THR A 631 -21.57 -22.62 53.60
C THR A 631 -21.43 -21.13 53.24
N ASP A 632 -22.57 -20.55 52.85
CA ASP A 632 -22.82 -19.26 52.20
C ASP A 632 -22.42 -17.98 52.96
N VAL A 633 -22.39 -16.86 52.21
CA VAL A 633 -23.05 -15.56 52.47
C VAL A 633 -22.20 -14.36 52.02
N THR A 634 -22.63 -13.75 50.91
CA THR A 634 -22.85 -12.31 50.65
C THR A 634 -21.91 -11.26 51.28
N SER A 635 -21.14 -10.53 50.46
CA SER A 635 -21.25 -9.06 50.29
C SER A 635 -20.02 -8.43 49.59
N SER A 636 -20.34 -7.66 48.55
CA SER A 636 -19.71 -6.48 47.94
C SER A 636 -18.28 -5.99 48.30
N SER A 637 -17.58 -5.64 47.22
CA SER A 637 -16.64 -4.51 47.00
C SER A 637 -15.13 -4.84 46.88
N PRO A 638 -14.31 -3.99 46.24
CA PRO A 638 -13.84 -4.17 44.87
C PRO A 638 -12.33 -4.43 44.79
N ARG A 639 -11.87 -5.04 43.69
CA ARG A 639 -10.45 -5.31 43.43
C ARG A 639 -9.91 -4.35 42.36
N PRO A 640 -8.67 -3.83 42.50
CA PRO A 640 -8.09 -2.86 41.57
C PRO A 640 -7.54 -3.56 40.33
N SER A 641 -7.87 -3.02 39.15
CA SER A 641 -7.28 -3.41 37.87
C SER A 641 -5.88 -2.79 37.73
N MET A 642 -4.91 -3.64 37.45
CA MET A 642 -3.60 -3.26 36.92
C MET A 642 -3.76 -2.84 35.44
N PRO A 643 -3.08 -1.79 34.96
CA PRO A 643 -2.94 -1.56 33.54
C PRO A 643 -1.74 -2.34 32.98
N SER A 644 -2.03 -3.18 32.00
CA SER A 644 -1.06 -3.90 31.17
C SER A 644 -0.19 -2.92 30.39
N THR A 645 1.11 -3.19 30.44
CA THR A 645 2.18 -2.54 29.67
C THR A 645 1.94 -2.71 28.16
N GLU A 646 1.71 -1.61 27.46
CA GLU A 646 1.73 -1.56 25.99
C GLU A 646 3.05 -0.91 25.56
N MET A 647 4.01 -1.74 25.17
CA MET A 647 5.30 -1.35 24.58
C MET A 647 5.25 -1.67 23.10
N GLY A 648 5.57 -0.67 22.28
CA GLY A 648 5.11 -0.59 20.90
C GLY A 648 5.96 -1.27 19.83
N TYR A 649 5.44 -1.19 18.61
CA TYR A 649 6.20 -1.26 17.35
C TYR A 649 5.46 -0.45 16.28
N LEU A 650 5.93 0.77 16.02
CA LEU A 650 5.65 1.47 14.76
C LEU A 650 7.00 1.79 14.09
N TYR A 651 7.45 0.85 13.27
CA TYR A 651 8.45 1.10 12.23
C TYR A 651 7.81 0.73 10.87
N LEU A 652 7.15 1.71 10.27
CA LEU A 652 6.72 1.66 8.86
C LEU A 652 7.67 2.55 8.04
N THR A 653 8.81 2.01 7.63
CA THR A 653 9.55 2.56 6.49
C THR A 653 8.91 2.05 5.20
N SER A 654 8.02 2.85 4.63
CA SER A 654 7.53 2.70 3.26
C SER A 654 8.58 3.23 2.29
N ALA A 655 9.47 2.34 1.83
CA ALA A 655 10.36 2.62 0.71
C ALA A 655 9.72 2.09 -0.58
N GLN A 656 8.87 2.90 -1.21
CA GLN A 656 8.39 2.67 -2.56
C GLN A 656 9.05 3.70 -3.48
N ARG A 657 10.14 3.28 -4.14
CA ARG A 657 10.73 4.02 -5.26
C ARG A 657 9.80 3.89 -6.47
N CYS A 658 9.49 5.01 -7.10
CA CYS A 658 9.16 5.05 -8.52
C CYS A 658 9.75 6.32 -9.11
N THR A 659 10.61 6.14 -10.10
CA THR A 659 11.27 7.21 -10.84
C THR A 659 10.77 7.22 -12.26
N HIS A 660 10.36 8.38 -12.76
CA HIS A 660 10.48 8.72 -14.17
C HIS A 660 10.85 10.19 -14.31
N GLN A 661 11.99 10.41 -14.96
CA GLN A 661 12.47 11.68 -15.49
C GLN A 661 11.56 12.12 -16.64
N SER A 662 11.22 13.41 -16.67
CA SER A 662 10.67 14.12 -17.82
C SER A 662 11.80 14.94 -18.46
N ALA A 663 11.95 14.85 -19.78
CA ALA A 663 12.92 15.59 -20.58
C ALA A 663 12.61 17.11 -20.65
N PRO A 664 13.61 17.99 -20.91
CA PRO A 664 13.40 19.43 -21.12
C PRO A 664 13.00 19.77 -22.58
N PRO A 665 12.38 20.94 -22.85
CA PRO A 665 11.94 21.35 -24.19
C PRO A 665 13.09 21.95 -25.03
N PRO A 666 12.96 22.00 -26.37
CA PRO A 666 13.99 22.55 -27.26
C PRO A 666 13.98 24.10 -27.29
N PRO A 667 15.11 24.75 -27.64
CA PRO A 667 15.20 26.20 -27.73
C PRO A 667 14.51 26.72 -28.99
N ALA A 668 13.81 27.86 -28.83
CA ALA A 668 13.22 28.61 -29.92
C ALA A 668 14.33 29.19 -30.82
N LEU A 669 14.30 28.82 -32.10
CA LEU A 669 15.06 29.47 -33.17
C LEU A 669 14.25 30.64 -33.72
N SER A 670 14.85 31.82 -33.66
CA SER A 670 14.46 32.99 -34.45
C SER A 670 14.72 32.73 -35.94
N THR A 671 13.67 32.87 -36.74
CA THR A 671 13.65 33.49 -38.08
C THR A 671 12.23 33.91 -38.38
#